data_AF-V9DZ85-F1
#
_entry.id   AF-V9DZ85-F1
#
_cell.length_a   1.000
_cell.length_b   1.000
_cell.length_c   1.000
_cell.angle_alpha   90.00
_cell.angle_beta   90.00
_cell.angle_gamma   90.00
#
_symmetry.space_group_name_H-M   'P 1'
#
loop_
_entity.id
_entity.type
_entity.pdbx_description
1 polymer ?
#
loop_
_entity_poly.entity_id
_entity_poly.type
_entity_poly.pdbx_seq_one_letter_code
_entity_poly.pdbx_strand_id
1 'polypeptide(L)'
;KQQMPLFQLRVVEFVLRRHPDVASLPHIGPLVSSFLGPSSNLSLTEACKLGSTTLLDWIWDCSTTSVSGRIPGWTLCNYLRSEDHYYQWQFHKATQIAASRGDSKTMEWLFTHFSGCEVPSEAVTNAAGNGHLPILEFMLNNDAGWDFNREIVQMSYGEGGEDSWFEGVPDLPEDWDGPGNVVRWGGQSMEAAVRCRHYKVARWLKDYVPYESTEGELETIIEIAVNDGAMEFAEYLMPADRQILEYIHERARPEAVGWVLEREDVRKNQDFGAYGIVIAALHGNLDLMQRLARTRNKRRKITIWPREWKFSIELACSRGNFEMVKWMMEHPLGPEACASMKDQCTFDDLLYKAAKSGNAELVGYLLDQGCDDTNAYAIRNAAAKGHFECMKVLLERCARCMYSDREPVESAVVEAARNGYLEILEFLHVQDPPLMHPCTERARLTSPKRRKVESTNIWWARSIEAFNAAAGKGHLEVVKWLHGNRYRGWTTDAMDDAAGNGHFEMVKWLHTNTKVECTKRAMDDAARNGNLEILKWLHTNRSEGCTHRAFSHAINNGHLRVAYWLRSKDLSVAPPTNRFWLRSNNQFDVLLFLRVNCPDIFTTEFGQEAKYDYSGDAARPGDYLIEGWLEEKYPVYPAEEE
;
A
#
# COMPACT_ATOMS: atom_id res chain seq x y z
N LYS A 1 32.10 -35.16 -1.20
CA LYS A 1 32.94 -34.18 -0.47
C LYS A 1 32.09 -32.92 -0.34
N GLN A 2 31.63 -32.58 0.86
CA GLN A 2 30.84 -31.37 1.09
C GLN A 2 31.70 -30.17 0.70
N GLN A 3 31.31 -29.47 -0.37
CA GLN A 3 31.86 -28.17 -0.69
C GLN A 3 31.12 -27.21 0.25
N MET A 4 31.64 -27.02 1.47
CA MET A 4 31.14 -25.95 2.33
C MET A 4 31.36 -24.63 1.59
N PRO A 5 30.39 -23.70 1.62
CA PRO A 5 30.53 -22.42 0.94
C PRO A 5 31.83 -21.74 1.40
N LEU A 6 32.63 -21.28 0.44
CA LEU A 6 33.94 -20.63 0.67
C LEU A 6 33.82 -19.26 1.35
N PHE A 7 32.59 -18.82 1.66
CA PHE A 7 32.33 -17.48 2.11
C PHE A 7 32.52 -17.34 3.62
N GLN A 8 33.45 -16.48 4.01
CA GLN A 8 33.69 -16.10 5.39
C GLN A 8 33.25 -14.66 5.62
N LEU A 9 32.33 -14.44 6.55
CA LEU A 9 31.88 -13.08 6.91
C LEU A 9 33.07 -12.30 7.48
N ARG A 10 33.24 -11.03 7.08
CA ARG A 10 34.32 -10.17 7.58
C ARG A 10 34.34 -10.05 9.11
N VAL A 11 33.17 -10.04 9.74
CA VAL A 11 33.07 -10.03 11.21
C VAL A 11 33.62 -11.32 11.82
N VAL A 12 33.35 -12.47 11.19
CA VAL A 12 33.87 -13.78 11.63
C VAL A 12 35.37 -13.86 11.39
N GLU A 13 35.85 -13.39 10.24
CA GLU A 13 37.29 -13.27 9.98
C GLU A 13 37.97 -12.38 11.03
N PHE A 14 37.40 -11.22 11.33
CA PHE A 14 37.94 -10.30 12.34
C PHE A 14 37.99 -10.93 13.75
N VAL A 15 36.93 -11.64 14.14
CA VAL A 15 36.89 -12.36 15.43
C VAL A 15 37.91 -13.50 15.44
N LEU A 16 38.00 -14.30 14.38
CA LEU A 16 38.94 -15.42 14.30
C LEU A 16 40.40 -14.97 14.27
N ARG A 17 40.73 -13.77 13.74
CA ARG A 17 42.08 -13.19 13.84
C ARG A 17 42.57 -13.03 15.29
N ARG A 18 41.67 -12.93 16.28
CA ARG A 18 42.01 -12.87 17.70
C ARG A 18 42.20 -14.25 18.34
N HIS A 19 41.91 -15.33 17.61
CA HIS A 19 41.97 -16.72 18.07
C HIS A 19 42.72 -17.60 17.05
N PRO A 20 44.06 -17.50 16.95
CA PRO A 20 44.85 -18.15 15.90
C PRO A 20 44.74 -19.69 15.89
N ASP A 21 44.60 -20.32 17.05
CA ASP A 21 44.42 -21.78 17.14
C ASP A 21 43.09 -22.23 16.50
N VAL A 22 42.02 -21.45 16.73
CA VAL A 22 40.69 -21.70 16.15
C VAL A 22 40.67 -21.33 14.66
N ALA A 23 41.34 -20.24 14.29
CA ALA A 23 41.45 -19.80 12.90
C ALA A 23 42.23 -20.78 12.02
N SER A 24 43.12 -21.58 12.61
CA SER A 24 43.89 -22.63 11.91
C SER A 24 43.00 -23.77 11.39
N LEU A 25 41.78 -23.90 11.92
CA LEU A 25 40.81 -24.90 11.49
C LEU A 25 39.97 -24.36 10.33
N PRO A 26 40.19 -24.85 9.08
CA PRO A 26 39.65 -24.22 7.88
C PRO A 26 38.12 -24.28 7.77
N HIS A 27 37.46 -25.14 8.53
CA HIS A 27 36.01 -25.31 8.52
C HIS A 27 35.28 -24.35 9.48
N ILE A 28 35.96 -23.78 10.49
CA ILE A 28 35.28 -22.98 11.53
C ILE A 28 34.80 -21.64 10.98
N GLY A 29 35.63 -20.96 10.18
CA GLY A 29 35.27 -19.68 9.56
C GLY A 29 33.98 -19.78 8.74
N PRO A 30 33.91 -20.68 7.74
CA PRO A 30 32.70 -20.95 6.98
C PRO A 30 31.51 -21.40 7.84
N LEU A 31 31.72 -22.26 8.84
CA LEU A 31 30.64 -22.76 9.68
C LEU A 31 30.00 -21.67 10.55
N VAL A 32 30.81 -20.83 11.21
CA VAL A 32 30.32 -19.70 11.99
C VAL A 32 29.68 -18.65 11.08
N SER A 33 30.24 -18.46 9.89
CA SER A 33 29.68 -17.56 8.87
C SER A 33 28.33 -18.07 8.36
N SER A 34 28.17 -19.37 8.15
CA SER A 34 26.88 -19.99 7.78
C SER A 34 25.84 -19.87 8.89
N PHE A 35 26.26 -19.92 10.16
CA PHE A 35 25.37 -19.74 11.31
C PHE A 35 24.91 -18.29 11.49
N LEU A 36 25.83 -17.33 11.36
CA LEU A 36 25.54 -15.89 11.53
C LEU A 36 25.02 -15.21 10.26
N GLY A 37 25.23 -15.86 9.12
CA GLY A 37 24.95 -15.32 7.81
C GLY A 37 23.47 -15.22 7.49
N PRO A 38 23.16 -14.74 6.28
CA PRO A 38 21.80 -14.69 5.77
C PRO A 38 21.14 -16.07 5.84
N SER A 39 19.84 -16.08 6.16
CA SER A 39 19.03 -17.30 6.15
C SER A 39 19.10 -17.97 4.79
N SER A 40 19.33 -19.29 4.74
CA SER A 40 19.28 -20.09 3.52
C SER A 40 17.88 -20.13 2.86
N ASN A 41 16.87 -19.61 3.58
CA ASN A 41 15.49 -19.42 3.14
C ASN A 41 15.19 -17.98 2.71
N LEU A 42 16.18 -17.10 2.69
CA LEU A 42 16.06 -15.79 2.06
C LEU A 42 16.05 -16.01 0.55
N SER A 43 14.96 -15.67 -0.14
CA SER A 43 14.90 -15.83 -1.59
C SER A 43 15.81 -14.80 -2.27
N LEU A 44 16.29 -15.11 -3.49
CA LEU A 44 17.12 -14.18 -4.25
C LEU A 44 16.35 -12.87 -4.50
N THR A 45 15.07 -12.98 -4.83
CA THR A 45 14.14 -11.86 -4.98
C THR A 45 14.09 -10.96 -3.73
N GLU A 46 14.01 -11.54 -2.52
CA GLU A 46 14.04 -10.75 -1.28
C GLU A 46 15.41 -10.10 -1.04
N ALA A 47 16.50 -10.79 -1.36
CA ALA A 47 17.85 -10.26 -1.24
C ALA A 47 18.11 -9.08 -2.20
N CYS A 48 17.53 -9.09 -3.41
CA CYS A 48 17.60 -7.96 -4.34
C CYS A 48 17.00 -6.68 -3.76
N LYS A 49 16.05 -6.76 -2.82
CA LYS A 49 15.50 -5.58 -2.13
C LYS A 49 16.54 -4.88 -1.24
N LEU A 50 17.63 -5.55 -0.90
CA LEU A 50 18.72 -5.01 -0.10
C LEU A 50 19.83 -4.35 -0.96
N GLY A 51 19.87 -4.60 -2.27
CA GLY A 51 20.83 -4.00 -3.21
C GLY A 51 22.29 -4.38 -2.94
N SER A 52 22.53 -5.55 -2.35
CA SER A 52 23.88 -6.03 -2.00
C SER A 52 24.28 -7.19 -2.90
N THR A 53 25.13 -6.93 -3.90
CA THR A 53 25.64 -8.00 -4.78
C THR A 53 26.43 -9.05 -4.00
N THR A 54 27.13 -8.67 -2.93
CA THR A 54 27.81 -9.63 -2.04
C THR A 54 26.87 -10.60 -1.33
N LEU A 55 25.63 -10.16 -1.05
CA LEU A 55 24.58 -11.04 -0.53
C LEU A 55 24.05 -11.98 -1.62
N LEU A 56 23.94 -11.49 -2.85
CA LEU A 56 23.53 -12.30 -3.99
C LEU A 56 24.60 -13.37 -4.30
N ASP A 57 25.88 -13.00 -4.29
CA ASP A 57 27.02 -13.94 -4.40
C ASP A 57 26.93 -15.02 -3.31
N TRP A 58 26.65 -14.63 -2.06
CA TRP A 58 26.46 -15.58 -0.96
C TRP A 58 25.34 -16.59 -1.26
N ILE A 59 24.17 -16.12 -1.67
CA ILE A 59 23.01 -16.98 -1.98
C ILE A 59 23.32 -17.89 -3.17
N TRP A 60 23.96 -17.33 -4.19
CA TRP A 60 24.36 -18.04 -5.40
C TRP A 60 25.36 -19.17 -5.08
N ASP A 61 26.40 -18.88 -4.31
CA ASP A 61 27.41 -19.85 -3.89
C ASP A 61 26.85 -20.94 -2.98
N CYS A 62 25.85 -20.60 -2.15
CA CYS A 62 25.15 -21.58 -1.32
C CYS A 62 24.18 -22.47 -2.11
N SER A 63 23.83 -22.10 -3.34
CA SER A 63 22.91 -22.87 -4.16
C SER A 63 23.61 -24.00 -4.91
N THR A 64 22.86 -25.03 -5.29
CA THR A 64 23.38 -26.21 -5.99
C THR A 64 22.81 -26.31 -7.39
N THR A 65 23.60 -26.84 -8.33
CA THR A 65 23.21 -27.01 -9.74
C THR A 65 22.53 -28.35 -10.03
N SER A 66 22.48 -29.27 -9.06
CA SER A 66 21.92 -30.61 -9.28
C SER A 66 21.12 -31.10 -8.08
N VAL A 67 20.12 -31.94 -8.35
CA VAL A 67 19.26 -32.53 -7.32
C VAL A 67 20.07 -33.37 -6.32
N SER A 68 21.07 -34.11 -6.80
CA SER A 68 21.97 -34.92 -5.97
C SER A 68 22.93 -34.09 -5.10
N GLY A 69 23.14 -32.81 -5.44
CA GLY A 69 23.95 -31.87 -4.69
C GLY A 69 23.20 -31.10 -3.60
N ARG A 70 21.91 -31.40 -3.35
CA ARG A 70 21.12 -30.73 -2.31
C ARG A 70 21.59 -31.13 -0.91
N ILE A 71 21.67 -30.16 -0.01
CA ILE A 71 22.05 -30.37 1.40
C ILE A 71 20.82 -30.88 2.18
N PRO A 72 20.99 -31.76 3.20
CA PRO A 72 19.88 -32.19 4.05
C PRO A 72 19.14 -31.02 4.71
N GLY A 73 17.81 -31.07 4.69
CA GLY A 73 16.93 -30.02 5.21
C GLY A 73 16.32 -29.14 4.12
N TRP A 74 15.25 -28.43 4.46
CA TRP A 74 14.56 -27.56 3.50
C TRP A 74 15.23 -26.18 3.44
N THR A 75 15.71 -25.81 2.25
CA THR A 75 16.21 -24.46 1.96
C THR A 75 15.89 -24.01 0.54
N LEU A 76 15.69 -22.71 0.31
CA LEU A 76 15.48 -22.18 -1.05
C LEU A 76 16.75 -22.25 -1.90
N CYS A 77 17.93 -22.11 -1.28
CA CYS A 77 19.23 -22.28 -1.95
C CYS A 77 19.36 -23.66 -2.62
N ASN A 78 18.79 -24.71 -2.04
CA ASN A 78 18.79 -26.05 -2.65
C ASN A 78 18.11 -26.07 -4.03
N TYR A 79 17.18 -25.17 -4.32
CA TYR A 79 16.36 -25.18 -5.53
C TYR A 79 16.79 -24.13 -6.56
N LEU A 80 17.42 -23.02 -6.15
CA LEU A 80 17.71 -21.86 -7.02
C LEU A 80 18.35 -22.21 -8.37
N ARG A 81 19.31 -23.14 -8.41
CA ARG A 81 19.99 -23.57 -9.64
C ARG A 81 19.78 -25.05 -9.98
N SER A 82 18.90 -25.75 -9.25
CA SER A 82 18.62 -27.17 -9.47
C SER A 82 17.17 -27.47 -9.88
N GLU A 83 16.31 -26.45 -9.95
CA GLU A 83 14.98 -26.51 -10.57
C GLU A 83 14.88 -25.38 -11.60
N ASP A 84 14.77 -25.74 -12.88
CA ASP A 84 14.86 -24.80 -14.00
C ASP A 84 13.73 -23.76 -13.99
N HIS A 85 12.51 -24.20 -13.72
CA HIS A 85 11.35 -23.31 -13.58
C HIS A 85 11.51 -22.31 -12.42
N TYR A 86 12.10 -22.74 -11.31
CA TYR A 86 12.35 -21.86 -10.16
C TYR A 86 13.50 -20.89 -10.43
N TYR A 87 14.53 -21.34 -11.15
CA TYR A 87 15.62 -20.51 -11.62
C TYR A 87 15.11 -19.36 -12.50
N GLN A 88 14.30 -19.66 -13.51
CA GLN A 88 13.67 -18.64 -14.35
C GLN A 88 12.72 -17.73 -13.56
N TRP A 89 11.94 -18.29 -12.63
CA TRP A 89 11.01 -17.52 -11.80
C TRP A 89 11.73 -16.53 -10.87
N GLN A 90 12.84 -16.94 -10.27
CA GLN A 90 13.66 -16.06 -9.44
C GLN A 90 14.28 -14.93 -10.27
N PHE A 91 14.78 -15.22 -11.47
CA PHE A 91 15.26 -14.17 -12.38
C PHE A 91 14.15 -13.18 -12.76
N HIS A 92 12.98 -13.71 -13.15
CA HIS A 92 11.82 -12.95 -13.53
C HIS A 92 11.38 -11.98 -12.42
N LYS A 93 11.29 -12.43 -11.16
CA LYS A 93 10.93 -11.54 -10.03
C LYS A 93 12.08 -10.64 -9.58
N ALA A 94 13.32 -11.11 -9.62
CA ALA A 94 14.48 -10.32 -9.24
C ALA A 94 14.73 -9.13 -10.19
N THR A 95 14.55 -9.33 -11.51
CA THR A 95 14.68 -8.27 -12.51
C THR A 95 13.61 -7.19 -12.34
N GLN A 96 12.35 -7.55 -12.04
CA GLN A 96 11.29 -6.59 -11.70
C GLN A 96 11.70 -5.70 -10.51
N ILE A 97 12.28 -6.27 -9.45
CA ILE A 97 12.74 -5.53 -8.28
C ILE A 97 13.92 -4.62 -8.61
N ALA A 98 14.95 -5.13 -9.29
CA ALA A 98 16.12 -4.35 -9.67
C ALA A 98 15.72 -3.17 -10.56
N ALA A 99 14.84 -3.41 -11.53
CA ALA A 99 14.27 -2.40 -12.41
C ALA A 99 13.49 -1.33 -11.65
N SER A 100 12.60 -1.71 -10.73
CA SER A 100 11.84 -0.77 -9.91
C SER A 100 12.72 0.16 -9.06
N ARG A 101 13.89 -0.33 -8.63
CA ARG A 101 14.80 0.38 -7.73
C ARG A 101 15.83 1.24 -8.45
N GLY A 102 16.01 1.07 -9.77
CA GLY A 102 17.12 1.73 -10.46
C GLY A 102 18.48 1.15 -10.10
N ASP A 103 18.54 -0.10 -9.61
CA ASP A 103 19.78 -0.74 -9.19
C ASP A 103 20.51 -1.40 -10.37
N SER A 104 21.31 -0.62 -11.08
CA SER A 104 22.11 -1.09 -12.21
C SER A 104 23.07 -2.22 -11.83
N LYS A 105 23.66 -2.20 -10.62
CA LYS A 105 24.61 -3.23 -10.20
C LYS A 105 23.94 -4.58 -10.02
N THR A 106 22.77 -4.58 -9.39
CA THR A 106 21.97 -5.81 -9.26
C THR A 106 21.48 -6.28 -10.63
N MET A 107 21.09 -5.37 -11.53
CA MET A 107 20.69 -5.73 -12.89
C MET A 107 21.83 -6.37 -13.69
N GLU A 108 23.01 -5.76 -13.69
CA GLU A 108 24.23 -6.31 -14.29
C GLU A 108 24.58 -7.68 -13.71
N TRP A 109 24.48 -7.82 -12.38
CA TRP A 109 24.72 -9.09 -11.70
C TRP A 109 23.76 -10.18 -12.18
N LEU A 110 22.46 -9.88 -12.29
CA LEU A 110 21.45 -10.83 -12.76
C LEU A 110 21.74 -11.28 -14.19
N PHE A 111 22.03 -10.36 -15.11
CA PHE A 111 22.34 -10.69 -16.50
C PHE A 111 23.66 -11.46 -16.67
N THR A 112 24.59 -11.33 -15.72
CA THR A 112 25.87 -12.07 -15.73
C THR A 112 25.71 -13.51 -15.23
N HIS A 113 24.85 -13.73 -14.24
CA HIS A 113 24.71 -15.02 -13.57
C HIS A 113 23.61 -15.89 -14.17
N PHE A 114 22.55 -15.26 -14.71
CA PHE A 114 21.46 -15.95 -15.37
C PHE A 114 21.60 -15.89 -16.89
N SER A 115 21.26 -17.00 -17.53
CA SER A 115 21.24 -17.18 -18.98
C SER A 115 20.01 -17.98 -19.38
N GLY A 116 19.53 -17.77 -20.62
CA GLY A 116 18.36 -18.45 -21.13
C GLY A 116 17.07 -18.01 -20.46
N CYS A 117 17.07 -16.84 -19.81
CA CYS A 117 15.92 -16.34 -19.06
C CYS A 117 15.23 -15.18 -19.79
N GLU A 118 13.96 -15.01 -19.48
CA GLU A 118 13.15 -13.93 -20.03
C GLU A 118 12.95 -12.82 -19.00
N VAL A 119 13.15 -11.58 -19.44
CA VAL A 119 12.83 -10.37 -18.66
C VAL A 119 11.38 -9.97 -18.95
N PRO A 120 10.51 -9.96 -17.94
CA PRO A 120 9.12 -9.57 -18.09
C PRO A 120 8.91 -8.12 -18.56
N SER A 121 7.79 -7.87 -19.24
CA SER A 121 7.30 -6.53 -19.58
C SER A 121 7.07 -5.67 -18.33
N GLU A 122 6.74 -6.28 -17.18
CA GLU A 122 6.60 -5.57 -15.91
C GLU A 122 7.92 -5.00 -15.41
N ALA A 123 9.06 -5.63 -15.69
CA ALA A 123 10.35 -5.07 -15.32
C ALA A 123 10.62 -3.78 -16.12
N VAL A 124 10.31 -3.79 -17.41
CA VAL A 124 10.38 -2.60 -18.27
C VAL A 124 9.41 -1.52 -17.78
N THR A 125 8.17 -1.89 -17.49
CA THR A 125 7.13 -0.99 -16.97
C THR A 125 7.52 -0.37 -15.63
N ASN A 126 8.10 -1.16 -14.73
CA ASN A 126 8.60 -0.68 -13.44
C ASN A 126 9.79 0.29 -13.60
N ALA A 127 10.75 -0.01 -14.49
CA ALA A 127 11.86 0.92 -14.76
C ALA A 127 11.34 2.23 -15.38
N ALA A 128 10.41 2.14 -16.33
CA ALA A 128 9.80 3.28 -16.99
C ALA A 128 9.01 4.18 -16.02
N GLY A 129 8.14 3.57 -15.22
CA GLY A 129 7.33 4.25 -14.20
C GLY A 129 8.15 4.88 -13.08
N ASN A 130 9.37 4.39 -12.80
CA ASN A 130 10.26 5.04 -11.83
C ASN A 130 11.32 5.96 -12.47
N GLY A 131 11.29 6.12 -13.79
CA GLY A 131 12.16 7.04 -14.52
C GLY A 131 13.60 6.55 -14.70
N HIS A 132 13.85 5.26 -14.55
CA HIS A 132 15.19 4.65 -14.60
C HIS A 132 15.66 4.40 -16.03
N LEU A 133 15.85 5.47 -16.80
CA LEU A 133 16.33 5.40 -18.19
C LEU A 133 17.61 4.56 -18.36
N PRO A 134 18.64 4.65 -17.49
CA PRO A 134 19.86 3.85 -17.65
C PRO A 134 19.61 2.33 -17.57
N ILE A 135 18.60 1.89 -16.82
CA ILE A 135 18.22 0.47 -16.79
C ILE A 135 17.57 0.06 -18.10
N LEU A 136 16.68 0.90 -18.65
CA LEU A 136 16.03 0.63 -19.92
C LEU A 136 17.07 0.57 -21.05
N GLU A 137 18.01 1.50 -21.09
CA GLU A 137 19.13 1.47 -22.04
C GLU A 137 20.01 0.22 -21.84
N PHE A 138 20.26 -0.20 -20.60
CA PHE A 138 20.99 -1.43 -20.32
C PHE A 138 20.25 -2.67 -20.83
N MET A 139 18.94 -2.78 -20.55
CA MET A 139 18.10 -3.88 -21.05
C MET A 139 18.11 -3.92 -22.58
N LEU A 140 17.96 -2.76 -23.23
CA LEU A 140 17.99 -2.64 -24.69
C LEU A 140 19.30 -3.16 -25.29
N ASN A 141 20.43 -2.75 -24.71
CA ASN A 141 21.75 -3.15 -25.19
C ASN A 141 22.09 -4.62 -24.92
N ASN A 142 21.34 -5.31 -24.04
CA ASN A 142 21.56 -6.71 -23.67
C ASN A 142 20.38 -7.62 -24.05
N ASP A 143 19.45 -7.14 -24.88
CA ASP A 143 18.31 -7.92 -25.34
C ASP A 143 18.73 -8.90 -26.43
N ALA A 144 18.87 -10.18 -26.08
CA ALA A 144 19.19 -11.23 -27.03
C ALA A 144 18.07 -11.47 -28.06
N GLY A 145 16.84 -11.00 -27.77
CA GLY A 145 15.68 -11.08 -28.65
C GLY A 145 15.52 -9.88 -29.59
N TRP A 146 16.50 -8.97 -29.64
CA TRP A 146 16.39 -7.71 -30.39
C TRP A 146 16.10 -7.90 -31.89
N ASP A 147 16.82 -8.82 -32.54
CA ASP A 147 16.74 -9.05 -33.99
C ASP A 147 15.58 -9.97 -34.42
N PHE A 148 14.82 -10.51 -33.46
CA PHE A 148 13.70 -11.41 -33.73
C PHE A 148 12.42 -10.65 -34.03
N ASN A 149 11.56 -11.23 -34.86
CA ASN A 149 10.23 -10.70 -35.08
C ASN A 149 9.43 -10.74 -33.77
N ARG A 150 8.54 -9.77 -33.56
CA ARG A 150 7.74 -9.70 -32.33
C ARG A 150 6.27 -9.82 -32.67
N GLU A 151 5.62 -10.78 -32.03
CA GLU A 151 4.17 -10.87 -32.05
C GLU A 151 3.60 -9.95 -30.96
N ILE A 152 2.59 -9.16 -31.33
CA ILE A 152 1.85 -8.36 -30.37
C ILE A 152 0.77 -9.26 -29.77
N VAL A 153 0.99 -9.68 -28.54
CA VAL A 153 0.08 -10.57 -27.81
C VAL A 153 -0.79 -9.71 -26.90
N GLN A 154 -2.11 -9.89 -27.01
CA GLN A 154 -3.06 -9.31 -26.06
C GLN A 154 -3.01 -10.12 -24.77
N MET A 155 -2.66 -9.46 -23.68
CA MET A 155 -2.73 -9.96 -22.32
C MET A 155 -4.03 -9.47 -21.70
N SER A 156 -4.75 -10.30 -20.95
CA SER A 156 -5.96 -9.89 -20.23
C SER A 156 -6.08 -10.59 -18.89
N TYR A 157 -6.54 -9.86 -17.86
CA TYR A 157 -7.08 -10.48 -16.66
C TYR A 157 -8.58 -10.76 -16.89
N GLY A 158 -8.95 -12.01 -17.14
CA GLY A 158 -10.37 -12.40 -17.22
C GLY A 158 -11.06 -12.30 -18.59
N GLU A 159 -12.09 -13.12 -18.79
CA GLU A 159 -13.14 -12.89 -19.78
C GLU A 159 -13.92 -11.60 -19.44
N GLY A 160 -13.51 -10.47 -20.02
CA GLY A 160 -14.18 -9.19 -19.75
C GLY A 160 -13.51 -7.91 -20.22
N GLY A 161 -12.29 -7.94 -20.76
CA GLY A 161 -11.72 -6.88 -21.63
C GLY A 161 -11.46 -5.49 -21.01
N GLU A 162 -11.72 -5.24 -19.72
CA GLU A 162 -11.47 -3.92 -19.13
C GLU A 162 -9.98 -3.66 -18.81
N ASP A 163 -9.20 -4.69 -18.45
CA ASP A 163 -7.77 -4.60 -18.13
C ASP A 163 -6.93 -5.47 -19.07
N SER A 164 -7.04 -5.25 -20.37
CA SER A 164 -6.15 -5.87 -21.36
C SER A 164 -5.01 -4.92 -21.76
N TRP A 165 -3.78 -5.41 -21.83
CA TRP A 165 -2.64 -4.70 -22.41
C TRP A 165 -1.96 -5.55 -23.47
N PHE A 166 -1.09 -4.94 -24.26
CA PHE A 166 -0.40 -5.63 -25.35
C PHE A 166 1.09 -5.74 -25.05
N GLU A 167 1.67 -6.91 -25.33
CA GLU A 167 3.10 -7.18 -25.16
C GLU A 167 3.74 -7.55 -26.49
N GLY A 168 4.94 -7.02 -26.75
CA GLY A 168 5.77 -7.44 -27.87
C GLY A 168 6.61 -8.66 -27.47
N VAL A 169 6.03 -9.84 -27.67
CA VAL A 169 6.68 -11.12 -27.38
C VAL A 169 7.59 -11.49 -28.57
N PRO A 170 8.90 -11.67 -28.35
CA PRO A 170 9.79 -12.12 -29.41
C PRO A 170 9.48 -13.56 -29.80
N ASP A 171 9.37 -13.79 -31.12
CA ASP A 171 9.16 -15.11 -31.73
C ASP A 171 10.47 -15.90 -31.68
N LEU A 172 10.67 -16.60 -30.56
CA LEU A 172 11.85 -17.43 -30.30
C LEU A 172 11.58 -18.87 -30.79
N PRO A 173 12.60 -19.56 -31.35
CA PRO A 173 12.49 -20.99 -31.64
C PRO A 173 12.12 -21.81 -30.40
N GLU A 174 11.31 -22.88 -30.56
CA GLU A 174 10.88 -23.77 -29.45
C GLU A 174 12.06 -24.34 -28.62
N ASP A 175 13.21 -24.55 -29.26
CA ASP A 175 14.44 -25.07 -28.65
C ASP A 175 15.50 -23.98 -28.44
N TRP A 176 15.12 -22.72 -28.23
CA TRP A 176 16.09 -21.64 -28.07
C TRP A 176 17.00 -21.87 -26.86
N ASP A 177 18.26 -22.22 -27.14
CA ASP A 177 19.37 -22.41 -26.19
C ASP A 177 20.38 -21.25 -26.24
N GLY A 178 19.98 -20.15 -26.86
CA GLY A 178 20.86 -19.03 -27.20
C GLY A 178 21.51 -18.40 -25.95
N PRO A 179 22.79 -17.97 -26.06
CA PRO A 179 23.48 -17.34 -24.95
C PRO A 179 22.93 -15.92 -24.74
N GLY A 180 22.06 -15.73 -23.75
CA GLY A 180 21.59 -14.40 -23.37
C GLY A 180 20.28 -14.43 -22.61
N ASN A 181 19.79 -13.24 -22.26
CA ASN A 181 18.45 -13.06 -21.72
C ASN A 181 17.64 -12.21 -22.69
N VAL A 182 16.36 -12.53 -22.83
CA VAL A 182 15.47 -11.88 -23.80
C VAL A 182 14.53 -10.93 -23.08
N VAL A 183 14.28 -9.75 -23.64
CA VAL A 183 13.44 -8.72 -23.01
C VAL A 183 12.10 -8.63 -23.72
N ARG A 184 11.00 -8.72 -22.96
CA ARG A 184 9.66 -8.38 -23.44
C ARG A 184 9.46 -6.86 -23.36
N TRP A 185 9.35 -6.24 -24.53
CA TRP A 185 9.04 -4.81 -24.67
C TRP A 185 7.54 -4.60 -24.87
N GLY A 186 7.06 -3.39 -24.59
CA GLY A 186 5.64 -3.05 -24.65
C GLY A 186 5.01 -3.01 -23.26
N GLY A 187 3.79 -3.54 -23.14
CA GLY A 187 2.94 -3.42 -21.96
C GLY A 187 2.55 -1.97 -21.66
N GLN A 188 2.18 -1.70 -20.42
CA GLN A 188 1.84 -0.36 -19.94
C GLN A 188 3.09 0.52 -19.68
N SER A 189 4.24 0.25 -20.30
CA SER A 189 5.51 0.92 -19.95
C SER A 189 5.52 2.42 -20.24
N MET A 190 5.07 2.84 -21.42
CA MET A 190 4.94 4.27 -21.76
C MET A 190 3.86 4.95 -20.91
N GLU A 191 2.73 4.29 -20.70
CA GLU A 191 1.66 4.77 -19.82
C GLU A 191 2.16 4.97 -18.37
N ALA A 192 2.87 3.98 -17.82
CA ALA A 192 3.44 4.04 -16.49
C ALA A 192 4.46 5.19 -16.35
N ALA A 193 5.32 5.40 -17.35
CA ALA A 193 6.22 6.55 -17.39
C ALA A 193 5.43 7.88 -17.34
N VAL A 194 4.33 8.00 -18.09
CA VAL A 194 3.52 9.22 -18.16
C VAL A 194 2.71 9.43 -16.87
N ARG A 195 2.09 8.39 -16.30
CA ARG A 195 1.41 8.44 -14.99
C ARG A 195 2.36 8.91 -13.88
N CYS A 196 3.64 8.56 -13.99
CA CYS A 196 4.68 8.95 -13.02
C CYS A 196 5.48 10.19 -13.46
N ARG A 197 5.06 10.89 -14.52
CA ARG A 197 5.64 12.17 -15.01
C ARG A 197 7.06 12.08 -15.56
N HIS A 198 7.46 10.91 -16.03
CA HIS A 198 8.75 10.68 -16.68
C HIS A 198 8.65 10.84 -18.21
N TYR A 199 8.22 12.03 -18.68
CA TYR A 199 7.99 12.30 -20.10
C TYR A 199 9.20 12.10 -21.01
N LYS A 200 10.42 12.30 -20.48
CA LYS A 200 11.66 11.99 -21.21
C LYS A 200 11.81 10.49 -21.47
N VAL A 201 11.45 9.67 -20.49
CA VAL A 201 11.46 8.21 -20.63
C VAL A 201 10.36 7.77 -21.57
N ALA A 202 9.15 8.31 -21.44
CA ALA A 202 8.05 8.03 -22.36
C ALA A 202 8.41 8.37 -23.82
N ARG A 203 9.07 9.52 -24.04
CA ARG A 203 9.60 9.90 -25.35
C ARG A 203 10.65 8.93 -25.86
N TRP A 204 11.60 8.53 -25.01
CA TRP A 204 12.62 7.55 -25.38
C TRP A 204 12.01 6.19 -25.73
N LEU A 205 11.02 5.73 -24.97
CA LEU A 205 10.28 4.50 -25.28
C LEU A 205 9.62 4.58 -26.67
N LYS A 206 9.00 5.72 -26.99
CA LYS A 206 8.38 5.93 -28.30
C LYS A 206 9.40 5.96 -29.46
N ASP A 207 10.57 6.55 -29.23
CA ASP A 207 11.56 6.79 -30.28
C ASP A 207 12.50 5.58 -30.54
N TYR A 208 12.76 4.73 -29.54
CA TYR A 208 13.84 3.73 -29.60
C TYR A 208 13.42 2.27 -29.38
N VAL A 209 12.23 2.00 -28.83
CA VAL A 209 11.80 0.62 -28.51
C VAL A 209 11.06 -0.01 -29.70
N PRO A 210 11.26 -1.31 -30.01
CA PRO A 210 10.65 -2.01 -31.12
C PRO A 210 9.21 -2.44 -30.77
N TYR A 211 8.41 -1.49 -30.30
CA TYR A 211 7.00 -1.66 -29.96
C TYR A 211 6.21 -0.44 -30.42
N GLU A 212 5.25 -0.65 -31.32
CA GLU A 212 4.34 0.40 -31.78
C GLU A 212 3.09 0.40 -30.90
N SER A 213 2.88 1.50 -30.16
CA SER A 213 1.67 1.67 -29.35
C SER A 213 0.41 1.72 -30.21
N THR A 214 -0.64 1.08 -29.72
CA THR A 214 -1.97 1.09 -30.35
C THR A 214 -2.63 2.48 -30.24
N GLU A 215 -3.66 2.73 -31.06
CA GLU A 215 -4.40 4.00 -31.02
C GLU A 215 -5.05 4.25 -29.63
N GLY A 216 -5.62 3.21 -29.01
CA GLY A 216 -6.24 3.32 -27.68
C GLY A 216 -5.23 3.58 -26.55
N GLU A 217 -4.03 2.99 -26.64
CA GLU A 217 -2.93 3.30 -25.70
C GLU A 217 -2.51 4.77 -25.84
N LEU A 218 -2.36 5.27 -27.07
CA LEU A 218 -1.99 6.66 -27.33
C LEU A 218 -3.04 7.64 -26.82
N GLU A 219 -4.33 7.36 -27.02
CA GLU A 219 -5.44 8.20 -26.52
C GLU A 219 -5.38 8.34 -24.99
N THR A 220 -5.21 7.22 -24.28
CA THR A 220 -5.06 7.18 -22.82
C THR A 220 -3.81 7.96 -22.36
N ILE A 221 -2.68 7.79 -23.06
CA ILE A 221 -1.42 8.45 -22.72
C ILE A 221 -1.50 9.97 -22.93
N ILE A 222 -2.16 10.42 -24.00
CA ILE A 222 -2.43 11.83 -24.27
C ILE A 222 -3.30 12.41 -23.16
N GLU A 223 -4.40 11.74 -22.81
CA GLU A 223 -5.29 12.19 -21.74
C GLU A 223 -4.52 12.39 -20.42
N ILE A 224 -3.72 11.41 -20.00
CA ILE A 224 -2.93 11.52 -18.76
C ILE A 224 -1.93 12.69 -18.86
N ALA A 225 -1.23 12.84 -19.98
CA ALA A 225 -0.25 13.91 -20.16
C ALA A 225 -0.88 15.31 -20.11
N VAL A 226 -2.04 15.50 -20.76
CA VAL A 226 -2.80 16.75 -20.74
C VAL A 226 -3.23 17.11 -19.33
N ASN A 227 -3.83 16.15 -18.61
CA ASN A 227 -4.32 16.39 -17.26
C ASN A 227 -3.19 16.57 -16.24
N ASP A 228 -1.99 16.09 -16.53
CA ASP A 228 -0.81 16.38 -15.70
C ASP A 228 -0.13 17.73 -16.02
N GLY A 229 -0.55 18.41 -17.10
CA GLY A 229 0.00 19.70 -17.54
C GLY A 229 1.23 19.58 -18.44
N ALA A 230 1.56 18.40 -18.96
CA ALA A 230 2.67 18.17 -19.89
C ALA A 230 2.26 18.43 -21.34
N MET A 231 1.84 19.68 -21.61
CA MET A 231 1.17 20.08 -22.85
C MET A 231 2.04 19.86 -24.10
N GLU A 232 3.36 20.10 -24.01
CA GLU A 232 4.29 19.88 -25.13
C GLU A 232 4.47 18.40 -25.49
N PHE A 233 4.48 17.52 -24.48
CA PHE A 233 4.56 16.08 -24.71
C PHE A 233 3.26 15.54 -25.28
N ALA A 234 2.11 16.03 -24.79
CA ALA A 234 0.81 15.73 -25.36
C ALA A 234 0.73 16.20 -26.83
N GLU A 235 1.15 17.43 -27.15
CA GLU A 235 1.21 17.94 -28.53
C GLU A 235 2.11 17.10 -29.45
N TYR A 236 3.19 16.52 -28.94
CA TYR A 236 4.05 15.61 -29.71
C TYR A 236 3.36 14.28 -30.07
N LEU A 237 2.47 13.77 -29.21
CA LEU A 237 1.74 12.51 -29.44
C LEU A 237 0.37 12.70 -30.13
N MET A 238 -0.20 13.91 -30.10
CA MET A 238 -1.56 14.16 -30.56
C MET A 238 -1.73 14.00 -32.07
N PRO A 239 -2.83 13.35 -32.52
CA PRO A 239 -3.29 13.39 -33.90
C PRO A 239 -3.59 14.82 -34.37
N ALA A 240 -3.34 15.11 -35.65
CA ALA A 240 -3.47 16.45 -36.22
C ALA A 240 -4.91 17.01 -36.27
N ASP A 241 -5.92 16.15 -36.12
CA ASP A 241 -7.35 16.47 -36.19
C ASP A 241 -8.01 16.70 -34.82
N ARG A 242 -7.31 16.44 -33.70
CA ARG A 242 -7.83 16.55 -32.34
C ARG A 242 -7.40 17.83 -31.64
N GLN A 243 -8.24 18.32 -30.72
CA GLN A 243 -7.94 19.49 -29.89
C GLN A 243 -7.64 19.09 -28.44
N ILE A 244 -6.64 19.72 -27.83
CA ILE A 244 -6.20 19.41 -26.45
C ILE A 244 -7.31 19.59 -25.41
N LEU A 245 -8.28 20.47 -25.67
CA LEU A 245 -9.40 20.74 -24.78
C LEU A 245 -10.38 19.56 -24.65
N GLU A 246 -10.39 18.64 -25.61
CA GLU A 246 -11.21 17.41 -25.57
C GLU A 246 -10.75 16.45 -24.47
N TYR A 247 -9.49 16.58 -24.04
CA TYR A 247 -8.85 15.67 -23.07
C TYR A 247 -8.80 16.22 -21.65
N ILE A 248 -9.19 17.47 -21.39
CA ILE A 248 -9.08 18.08 -20.05
C ILE A 248 -10.30 17.68 -19.19
N HIS A 249 -10.06 17.01 -18.07
CA HIS A 249 -11.08 16.64 -17.09
C HIS A 249 -10.86 17.27 -15.69
N GLU A 250 -11.69 16.92 -14.70
CA GLU A 250 -11.97 17.74 -13.50
C GLU A 250 -10.82 17.73 -12.50
N ARG A 251 -9.91 16.79 -12.68
CA ARG A 251 -8.73 16.59 -11.85
C ARG A 251 -7.47 17.04 -12.56
N ALA A 252 -7.60 17.70 -13.72
CA ALA A 252 -6.47 18.30 -14.42
C ALA A 252 -5.71 19.25 -13.49
N ARG A 253 -4.42 19.38 -13.76
CA ARG A 253 -3.57 20.33 -13.06
C ARG A 253 -3.82 21.77 -13.51
N PRO A 254 -3.59 22.78 -12.64
CA PRO A 254 -3.76 24.20 -12.96
C PRO A 254 -3.01 24.65 -14.21
N GLU A 255 -1.86 24.03 -14.49
CA GLU A 255 -1.00 24.29 -15.64
C GLU A 255 -1.73 24.05 -16.96
N ALA A 256 -2.52 22.97 -17.07
CA ALA A 256 -3.31 22.68 -18.26
C ALA A 256 -4.35 23.78 -18.51
N VAL A 257 -5.06 24.20 -17.46
CA VAL A 257 -6.06 25.28 -17.53
C VAL A 257 -5.41 26.62 -17.84
N GLY A 258 -4.26 26.91 -17.22
CA GLY A 258 -3.47 28.13 -17.45
C GLY A 258 -2.99 28.22 -18.90
N TRP A 259 -2.49 27.12 -19.44
CA TRP A 259 -2.03 27.03 -20.82
C TRP A 259 -3.17 27.29 -21.82
N VAL A 260 -4.37 26.71 -21.59
CA VAL A 260 -5.55 26.99 -22.45
C VAL A 260 -6.04 28.42 -22.29
N LEU A 261 -5.95 28.98 -21.07
CA LEU A 261 -6.33 30.37 -20.78
C LEU A 261 -5.45 31.38 -21.55
N GLU A 262 -4.16 31.09 -21.69
CA GLU A 262 -3.19 31.94 -22.39
C GLU A 262 -3.36 31.94 -23.91
N ARG A 263 -3.88 30.84 -24.49
CA ARG A 263 -4.19 30.72 -25.93
C ARG A 263 -5.56 31.31 -26.33
N GLU A 264 -6.21 32.08 -25.45
CA GLU A 264 -7.54 32.72 -25.61
C GLU A 264 -8.76 31.78 -25.85
N ASP A 265 -8.58 30.46 -25.90
CA ASP A 265 -9.66 29.51 -26.19
C ASP A 265 -10.75 29.46 -25.09
N VAL A 266 -10.40 29.77 -23.83
CA VAL A 266 -11.34 29.79 -22.70
C VAL A 266 -12.41 30.89 -22.81
N ARG A 267 -12.11 32.03 -23.45
CA ARG A 267 -13.14 33.08 -23.63
C ARG A 267 -14.30 32.59 -24.51
N LYS A 268 -13.99 31.73 -25.48
CA LYS A 268 -14.96 31.13 -26.40
C LYS A 268 -15.76 30.01 -25.72
N ASN A 269 -15.16 29.29 -24.78
CA ASN A 269 -15.78 28.18 -24.04
C ASN A 269 -16.02 28.54 -22.55
N GLN A 270 -17.18 29.13 -22.26
CA GLN A 270 -17.55 29.59 -20.92
C GLN A 270 -17.85 28.45 -19.92
N ASP A 271 -18.16 27.26 -20.43
CA ASP A 271 -18.38 26.06 -19.60
C ASP A 271 -17.03 25.52 -19.08
N PHE A 272 -15.99 25.55 -19.92
CA PHE A 272 -14.61 25.29 -19.47
C PHE A 272 -14.15 26.30 -18.41
N GLY A 273 -14.57 27.56 -18.49
CA GLY A 273 -14.27 28.55 -17.44
C GLY A 273 -14.85 28.21 -16.07
N ALA A 274 -16.07 27.62 -16.01
CA ALA A 274 -16.67 27.14 -14.77
C ALA A 274 -15.89 25.93 -14.22
N TYR A 275 -15.50 25.03 -15.12
CA TYR A 275 -14.74 23.84 -14.80
C TYR A 275 -13.32 24.14 -14.30
N GLY A 276 -12.66 25.10 -14.93
CA GLY A 276 -11.35 25.59 -14.51
C GLY A 276 -11.37 26.16 -13.09
N ILE A 277 -12.50 26.70 -12.63
CA ILE A 277 -12.63 27.15 -11.23
C ILE A 277 -12.62 25.97 -10.26
N VAL A 278 -13.27 24.86 -10.59
CA VAL A 278 -13.21 23.62 -9.79
C VAL A 278 -11.79 23.11 -9.73
N ILE A 279 -11.09 23.06 -10.86
CA ILE A 279 -9.68 22.67 -10.94
C ILE A 279 -8.78 23.58 -10.09
N ALA A 280 -8.98 24.89 -10.17
CA ALA A 280 -8.24 25.86 -9.39
C ALA A 280 -8.50 25.72 -7.88
N ALA A 281 -9.76 25.48 -7.48
CA ALA A 281 -10.15 25.25 -6.09
C ALA A 281 -9.57 23.93 -5.55
N LEU A 282 -9.62 22.86 -6.35
CA LEU A 282 -9.03 21.56 -6.02
C LEU A 282 -7.54 21.67 -5.70
N HIS A 283 -6.82 22.55 -6.41
CA HIS A 283 -5.38 22.77 -6.22
C HIS A 283 -5.04 23.95 -5.31
N GLY A 284 -6.03 24.66 -4.77
CA GLY A 284 -5.81 25.84 -3.92
C GLY A 284 -5.20 27.05 -4.65
N ASN A 285 -5.29 27.11 -5.98
CA ASN A 285 -4.71 28.17 -6.79
C ASN A 285 -5.67 29.36 -6.91
N LEU A 286 -5.60 30.28 -5.92
CA LEU A 286 -6.46 31.47 -5.86
C LEU A 286 -6.23 32.43 -7.03
N ASP A 287 -4.99 32.58 -7.53
CA ASP A 287 -4.70 33.46 -8.67
C ASP A 287 -5.39 32.97 -9.95
N LEU A 288 -5.23 31.68 -10.27
CA LEU A 288 -5.90 31.08 -11.43
C LEU A 288 -7.42 31.21 -11.31
N MET A 289 -7.95 30.98 -10.11
CA MET A 289 -9.38 31.12 -9.84
C MET A 289 -9.87 32.56 -10.08
N GLN A 290 -9.13 33.57 -9.61
CA GLN A 290 -9.42 34.98 -9.84
C GLN A 290 -9.33 35.37 -11.32
N ARG A 291 -8.31 34.87 -12.04
CA ARG A 291 -8.15 35.07 -13.48
C ARG A 291 -9.34 34.49 -14.25
N LEU A 292 -9.76 33.26 -13.94
CA LEU A 292 -10.92 32.61 -14.55
C LEU A 292 -12.22 33.34 -14.25
N ALA A 293 -12.46 33.75 -13.01
CA ALA A 293 -13.65 34.51 -12.63
C ALA A 293 -13.77 35.84 -13.41
N ARG A 294 -12.66 36.50 -13.77
CA ARG A 294 -12.65 37.71 -14.61
C ARG A 294 -13.07 37.45 -16.05
N THR A 295 -12.84 36.26 -16.58
CA THR A 295 -13.20 35.90 -17.97
C THR A 295 -14.67 35.56 -18.17
N ARG A 296 -15.44 35.48 -17.08
CA ARG A 296 -16.87 35.16 -17.10
C ARG A 296 -17.68 36.24 -17.84
N ASN A 297 -18.43 35.82 -18.86
CA ASN A 297 -19.36 36.68 -19.56
C ASN A 297 -20.68 36.86 -18.78
N LYS A 298 -20.92 38.07 -18.28
CA LYS A 298 -22.12 38.43 -17.50
C LYS A 298 -23.43 38.45 -18.30
N ARG A 299 -23.38 38.41 -19.65
CA ARG A 299 -24.56 38.52 -20.53
C ARG A 299 -25.21 37.18 -20.87
N ARG A 300 -24.51 36.07 -20.69
CA ARG A 300 -25.08 34.72 -20.89
C ARG A 300 -25.56 34.17 -19.55
N LYS A 301 -26.81 33.66 -19.51
CA LYS A 301 -27.28 32.83 -18.39
C LYS A 301 -26.57 31.48 -18.51
N ILE A 302 -25.42 31.36 -17.87
CA ILE A 302 -24.68 30.09 -17.82
C ILE A 302 -25.19 29.32 -16.60
N THR A 303 -25.69 28.11 -16.84
CA THR A 303 -26.39 27.28 -15.84
C THR A 303 -25.45 26.52 -14.92
N ILE A 304 -24.19 26.31 -15.33
CA ILE A 304 -23.23 25.45 -14.64
C ILE A 304 -22.49 26.18 -13.51
N TRP A 305 -22.23 27.49 -13.65
CA TRP A 305 -21.42 28.28 -12.71
C TRP A 305 -21.89 28.23 -11.24
N PRO A 306 -23.19 28.37 -10.89
CA PRO A 306 -23.61 28.30 -9.49
C PRO A 306 -23.31 26.95 -8.83
N ARG A 307 -23.51 25.85 -9.57
CA ARG A 307 -23.21 24.48 -9.11
C ARG A 307 -21.71 24.32 -8.88
N GLU A 308 -20.88 24.67 -9.86
CA GLU A 308 -19.42 24.53 -9.76
C GLU A 308 -18.81 25.47 -8.72
N TRP A 309 -19.41 26.66 -8.52
CA TRP A 309 -19.00 27.57 -7.46
C TRP A 309 -19.28 26.99 -6.07
N LYS A 310 -20.49 26.44 -5.85
CA LYS A 310 -20.82 25.73 -4.60
C LYS A 310 -19.83 24.59 -4.36
N PHE A 311 -19.60 23.74 -5.35
CA PHE A 311 -18.68 22.61 -5.24
C PHE A 311 -17.23 23.07 -4.94
N SER A 312 -16.81 24.18 -5.54
CA SER A 312 -15.49 24.78 -5.29
C SER A 312 -15.32 25.31 -3.85
N ILE A 313 -16.39 25.83 -3.22
CA ILE A 313 -16.35 26.25 -1.80
C ILE A 313 -16.12 25.03 -0.92
N GLU A 314 -16.83 23.94 -1.19
CA GLU A 314 -16.68 22.68 -0.44
C GLU A 314 -15.26 22.10 -0.57
N LEU A 315 -14.69 22.13 -1.78
CA LEU A 315 -13.31 21.70 -2.03
C LEU A 315 -12.31 22.58 -1.27
N ALA A 316 -12.45 23.90 -1.33
CA ALA A 316 -11.58 24.83 -0.62
C ALA A 316 -11.63 24.61 0.90
N CYS A 317 -12.80 24.32 1.46
CA CYS A 317 -12.96 23.97 2.88
C CYS A 317 -12.25 22.65 3.23
N SER A 318 -12.38 21.63 2.37
CA SER A 318 -11.72 20.33 2.56
C SER A 318 -10.20 20.40 2.54
N ARG A 319 -9.64 21.43 1.87
CA ARG A 319 -8.20 21.73 1.83
C ARG A 319 -7.75 22.68 2.93
N GLY A 320 -8.67 23.28 3.68
CA GLY A 320 -8.35 24.26 4.72
C GLY A 320 -7.82 25.59 4.18
N ASN A 321 -8.17 25.97 2.94
CA ASN A 321 -7.68 27.20 2.32
C ASN A 321 -8.58 28.40 2.72
N PHE A 322 -8.27 29.02 3.86
CA PHE A 322 -9.06 30.12 4.43
C PHE A 322 -9.24 31.30 3.47
N GLU A 323 -8.14 31.80 2.87
CA GLU A 323 -8.19 32.95 1.96
C GLU A 323 -9.06 32.69 0.73
N MET A 324 -9.00 31.47 0.19
CA MET A 324 -9.86 31.07 -0.92
C MET A 324 -11.33 31.02 -0.52
N VAL A 325 -11.66 30.38 0.61
CA VAL A 325 -13.05 30.30 1.10
C VAL A 325 -13.62 31.69 1.38
N LYS A 326 -12.84 32.54 2.05
CA LYS A 326 -13.22 33.93 2.34
C LYS A 326 -13.50 34.70 1.05
N TRP A 327 -12.56 34.68 0.11
CA TRP A 327 -12.74 35.34 -1.19
C TRP A 327 -13.98 34.82 -1.93
N MET A 328 -14.23 33.51 -1.92
CA MET A 328 -15.37 32.90 -2.59
C MET A 328 -16.72 33.28 -1.99
N MET A 329 -16.79 33.38 -0.67
CA MET A 329 -18.01 33.74 0.05
C MET A 329 -18.32 35.24 -0.07
N GLU A 330 -17.29 36.09 -0.10
CA GLU A 330 -17.42 37.54 -0.31
C GLU A 330 -17.66 37.93 -1.77
N HIS A 331 -17.31 37.05 -2.73
CA HIS A 331 -17.58 37.27 -4.14
C HIS A 331 -19.10 37.40 -4.41
N PRO A 332 -19.56 38.15 -5.44
CA PRO A 332 -21.00 38.31 -5.74
C PRO A 332 -21.81 37.02 -5.96
N LEU A 333 -21.15 35.88 -6.17
CA LEU A 333 -21.78 34.56 -6.31
C LEU A 333 -21.85 33.77 -4.99
N GLY A 334 -21.08 34.19 -3.99
CA GLY A 334 -21.00 33.56 -2.67
C GLY A 334 -22.34 33.55 -1.95
N PRO A 335 -23.07 34.68 -1.82
CA PRO A 335 -24.34 34.71 -1.10
C PRO A 335 -25.40 33.76 -1.67
N GLU A 336 -25.49 33.65 -3.01
CA GLU A 336 -26.41 32.73 -3.69
C GLU A 336 -26.04 31.26 -3.41
N ALA A 337 -24.74 30.92 -3.50
CA ALA A 337 -24.25 29.59 -3.17
C ALA A 337 -24.48 29.22 -1.70
N CYS A 338 -24.23 30.16 -0.78
CA CYS A 338 -24.45 29.97 0.65
C CYS A 338 -25.93 29.79 0.99
N ALA A 339 -26.83 30.56 0.38
CA ALA A 339 -28.27 30.38 0.55
C ALA A 339 -28.71 28.99 0.06
N SER A 340 -28.27 28.59 -1.13
CA SER A 340 -28.55 27.26 -1.68
C SER A 340 -28.05 26.12 -0.80
N MET A 341 -26.87 26.26 -0.18
CA MET A 341 -26.33 25.27 0.77
C MET A 341 -27.14 25.16 2.06
N LYS A 342 -27.63 26.30 2.57
CA LYS A 342 -28.49 26.36 3.76
C LYS A 342 -29.84 25.70 3.50
N ASP A 343 -30.45 25.95 2.35
CA ASP A 343 -31.72 25.32 1.95
C ASP A 343 -31.60 23.79 1.84
N GLN A 344 -30.41 23.30 1.45
CA GLN A 344 -30.12 21.86 1.32
C GLN A 344 -29.58 21.23 2.61
N CYS A 345 -29.49 21.96 3.73
CA CYS A 345 -28.88 21.49 4.99
C CYS A 345 -27.43 20.97 4.84
N THR A 346 -26.70 21.44 3.83
CA THR A 346 -25.29 21.05 3.55
C THR A 346 -24.29 22.10 4.02
N PHE A 347 -24.76 23.21 4.60
CA PHE A 347 -23.92 24.32 5.01
C PHE A 347 -23.01 23.95 6.20
N ASP A 348 -23.50 23.13 7.14
CA ASP A 348 -22.70 22.65 8.28
C ASP A 348 -21.63 21.62 7.84
N ASP A 349 -21.79 20.98 6.67
CA ASP A 349 -20.76 20.07 6.14
C ASP A 349 -19.44 20.80 5.83
N LEU A 350 -19.51 22.11 5.57
CA LEU A 350 -18.33 22.96 5.41
C LEU A 350 -17.50 23.00 6.70
N LEU A 351 -18.17 23.07 7.86
CA LEU A 351 -17.53 23.04 9.17
C LEU A 351 -16.85 21.70 9.42
N TYR A 352 -17.50 20.59 9.07
CA TYR A 352 -16.92 19.24 9.23
C TYR A 352 -15.66 19.06 8.36
N LYS A 353 -15.70 19.56 7.12
CA LYS A 353 -14.57 19.53 6.18
C LYS A 353 -13.40 20.42 6.67
N ALA A 354 -13.70 21.61 7.20
CA ALA A 354 -12.70 22.52 7.77
C ALA A 354 -12.06 21.96 9.05
N ALA A 355 -12.84 21.36 9.94
CA ALA A 355 -12.33 20.74 11.15
C ALA A 355 -11.41 19.54 10.84
N LYS A 356 -11.72 18.79 9.77
CA LYS A 356 -10.88 17.68 9.28
C LYS A 356 -9.59 18.13 8.61
N SER A 357 -9.55 19.34 8.02
CA SER A 357 -8.34 19.88 7.37
C SER A 357 -7.40 20.60 8.35
N GLY A 358 -7.90 21.00 9.51
CA GLY A 358 -7.08 21.51 10.61
C GLY A 358 -6.87 23.02 10.64
N ASN A 359 -7.59 23.78 9.82
CA ASN A 359 -7.50 25.24 9.83
C ASN A 359 -8.48 25.84 10.86
N ALA A 360 -7.98 26.20 12.04
CA ALA A 360 -8.77 26.76 13.13
C ALA A 360 -9.38 28.15 12.82
N GLU A 361 -8.70 28.96 12.01
CA GLU A 361 -9.21 30.26 11.56
C GLU A 361 -10.42 30.08 10.63
N LEU A 362 -10.32 29.12 9.70
CA LEU A 362 -11.43 28.76 8.82
C LEU A 362 -12.62 28.20 9.63
N VAL A 363 -12.37 27.35 10.62
CA VAL A 363 -13.40 26.86 11.54
C VAL A 363 -14.07 28.04 12.26
N GLY A 364 -13.30 28.95 12.84
CA GLY A 364 -13.83 30.15 13.50
C GLY A 364 -14.68 31.02 12.58
N TYR A 365 -14.20 31.25 11.34
CA TYR A 365 -14.92 32.01 10.33
C TYR A 365 -16.23 31.35 9.91
N LEU A 366 -16.25 30.03 9.70
CA LEU A 366 -17.49 29.31 9.34
C LEU A 366 -18.52 29.36 10.47
N LEU A 367 -18.08 29.30 11.73
CA LEU A 367 -18.95 29.52 12.89
C LEU A 367 -19.52 30.95 12.92
N ASP A 368 -18.73 31.97 12.52
CA ASP A 368 -19.22 33.35 12.36
C ASP A 368 -20.27 33.48 11.24
N GLN A 369 -20.15 32.67 10.18
CA GLN A 369 -21.13 32.61 9.08
C GLN A 369 -22.42 31.85 9.43
N GLY A 370 -22.49 31.30 10.65
CA GLY A 370 -23.67 30.65 11.21
C GLY A 370 -23.70 29.12 11.04
N CYS A 371 -22.56 28.46 10.78
CA CYS A 371 -22.46 27.01 10.92
C CYS A 371 -22.55 26.60 12.40
N ASP A 372 -23.10 25.42 12.69
CA ASP A 372 -23.11 24.83 14.03
C ASP A 372 -22.73 23.33 13.97
N ASP A 373 -22.03 22.83 14.98
CA ASP A 373 -21.62 21.42 15.05
C ASP A 373 -22.67 20.58 15.78
N THR A 374 -23.95 20.67 15.38
CA THR A 374 -25.06 20.10 16.17
C THR A 374 -24.86 18.63 16.56
N ASN A 375 -24.22 17.83 15.71
CA ASN A 375 -23.98 16.40 15.91
C ASN A 375 -22.54 16.04 16.35
N ALA A 376 -21.70 17.01 16.73
CA ALA A 376 -20.32 16.78 17.16
C ALA A 376 -19.42 16.06 16.12
N TYR A 377 -19.75 16.14 14.83
CA TYR A 377 -18.94 15.58 13.75
C TYR A 377 -17.67 16.41 13.52
N ALA A 378 -17.74 17.73 13.68
CA ALA A 378 -16.57 18.59 13.54
C ALA A 378 -15.54 18.28 14.64
N ILE A 379 -15.99 18.15 15.89
CA ILE A 379 -15.14 17.79 17.03
C ILE A 379 -14.51 16.41 16.83
N ARG A 380 -15.30 15.39 16.44
CA ARG A 380 -14.78 14.05 16.17
C ARG A 380 -13.71 14.07 15.06
N ASN A 381 -13.95 14.81 13.97
CA ASN A 381 -12.99 14.94 12.87
C ASN A 381 -11.69 15.64 13.32
N ALA A 382 -11.79 16.71 14.10
CA ALA A 382 -10.63 17.40 14.65
C ALA A 382 -9.82 16.47 15.57
N ALA A 383 -10.49 15.71 16.45
CA ALA A 383 -9.85 14.72 17.32
C ALA A 383 -9.17 13.58 16.53
N ALA A 384 -9.83 13.05 15.50
CA ALA A 384 -9.29 11.98 14.65
C ALA A 384 -8.07 12.42 13.83
N LYS A 385 -7.88 13.71 13.61
CA LYS A 385 -6.75 14.28 12.85
C LYS A 385 -5.73 15.03 13.71
N GLY A 386 -5.92 15.08 15.03
CA GLY A 386 -4.96 15.72 15.93
C GLY A 386 -5.01 17.24 15.90
N HIS A 387 -6.09 17.83 15.41
CA HIS A 387 -6.22 19.27 15.26
C HIS A 387 -6.70 19.92 16.57
N PHE A 388 -5.78 20.02 17.53
CA PHE A 388 -6.03 20.52 18.88
C PHE A 388 -6.70 21.91 18.90
N GLU A 389 -6.18 22.87 18.14
CA GLU A 389 -6.73 24.24 18.09
C GLU A 389 -8.15 24.28 17.48
N CYS A 390 -8.42 23.48 16.43
CA CYS A 390 -9.78 23.35 15.89
C CYS A 390 -10.73 22.81 16.96
N MET A 391 -10.31 21.79 17.70
CA MET A 391 -11.12 21.20 18.76
C MET A 391 -11.40 22.22 19.88
N LYS A 392 -10.42 23.05 20.25
CA LYS A 392 -10.59 24.11 21.25
C LYS A 392 -11.62 25.16 20.79
N VAL A 393 -11.48 25.68 19.57
CA VAL A 393 -12.43 26.65 19.00
C VAL A 393 -13.85 26.07 18.95
N LEU A 394 -13.99 24.82 18.54
CA LEU A 394 -15.29 24.13 18.50
C LEU A 394 -15.89 23.95 19.89
N LEU A 395 -15.11 23.57 20.90
CA LEU A 395 -15.62 23.41 22.26
C LEU A 395 -16.01 24.73 22.93
N GLU A 396 -15.28 25.81 22.65
CA GLU A 396 -15.60 27.16 23.15
C GLU A 396 -16.90 27.70 22.54
N ARG A 397 -17.17 27.41 21.27
CA ARG A 397 -18.26 28.05 20.50
C ARG A 397 -19.49 27.17 20.26
N CYS A 398 -19.34 25.84 20.28
CA CYS A 398 -20.40 24.87 20.00
C CYS A 398 -20.80 24.04 21.22
N ALA A 399 -20.87 24.61 22.43
CA ALA A 399 -21.21 23.86 23.66
C ALA A 399 -22.53 23.06 23.59
N ARG A 400 -23.44 23.39 22.65
CA ARG A 400 -24.71 22.67 22.44
C ARG A 400 -24.53 21.27 21.86
N CYS A 401 -23.47 21.03 21.09
CA CYS A 401 -23.19 19.71 20.49
C CYS A 401 -22.90 18.62 21.51
N MET A 402 -22.52 18.99 22.74
CA MET A 402 -22.29 18.06 23.84
C MET A 402 -23.57 17.40 24.38
N TYR A 403 -24.74 17.88 23.95
CA TYR A 403 -26.04 17.40 24.40
C TYR A 403 -26.84 16.69 23.29
N SER A 404 -26.25 16.52 22.10
CA SER A 404 -26.87 15.84 20.96
C SER A 404 -26.60 14.33 21.00
N ASP A 405 -26.47 13.68 19.84
CA ASP A 405 -26.10 12.28 19.77
C ASP A 405 -24.79 12.05 20.54
N ARG A 406 -24.80 11.08 21.44
CA ARG A 406 -23.66 10.81 22.32
C ARG A 406 -22.53 10.11 21.57
N GLU A 407 -22.85 9.42 20.48
CA GLU A 407 -21.89 8.57 19.78
C GLU A 407 -20.68 9.35 19.21
N PRO A 408 -20.85 10.48 18.50
CA PRO A 408 -19.71 11.24 17.96
C PRO A 408 -18.82 11.88 19.04
N VAL A 409 -19.42 12.36 20.13
CA VAL A 409 -18.71 12.95 21.29
C VAL A 409 -17.87 11.89 22.00
N GLU A 410 -18.46 10.73 22.28
CA GLU A 410 -17.77 9.61 22.93
C GLU A 410 -16.67 9.01 22.02
N SER A 411 -16.88 9.03 20.70
CA SER A 411 -15.92 8.54 19.71
C SER A 411 -14.68 9.43 19.59
N ALA A 412 -14.76 10.72 19.92
CA ALA A 412 -13.61 11.64 19.83
C ALA A 412 -12.39 11.16 20.65
N VAL A 413 -12.61 10.60 21.84
CA VAL A 413 -11.55 10.03 22.68
C VAL A 413 -10.98 8.75 22.07
N VAL A 414 -11.83 7.90 21.47
CA VAL A 414 -11.38 6.68 20.79
C VAL A 414 -10.52 7.04 19.58
N GLU A 415 -10.92 8.01 18.78
CA GLU A 415 -10.16 8.45 17.62
C GLU A 415 -8.84 9.15 18.01
N ALA A 416 -8.85 9.97 19.07
CA ALA A 416 -7.61 10.56 19.59
C ALA A 416 -6.64 9.49 20.10
N ALA A 417 -7.12 8.49 20.83
CA ALA A 417 -6.30 7.40 21.34
C ALA A 417 -5.79 6.46 20.23
N ARG A 418 -6.66 6.12 19.27
CA ARG A 418 -6.33 5.31 18.08
C ARG A 418 -5.22 5.93 17.25
N ASN A 419 -5.16 7.26 17.15
CA ASN A 419 -4.16 7.97 16.36
C ASN A 419 -2.99 8.54 17.20
N GLY A 420 -2.97 8.30 18.51
CA GLY A 420 -1.84 8.63 19.37
C GLY A 420 -1.80 10.09 19.87
N TYR A 421 -2.88 10.85 19.78
CA TYR A 421 -2.92 12.28 20.14
C TYR A 421 -3.10 12.47 21.65
N LEU A 422 -2.01 12.27 22.41
CA LEU A 422 -2.00 12.39 23.86
C LEU A 422 -2.44 13.78 24.37
N GLU A 423 -2.01 14.86 23.70
CA GLU A 423 -2.37 16.25 24.07
C GLU A 423 -3.89 16.48 24.08
N ILE A 424 -4.60 15.91 23.09
CA ILE A 424 -6.06 15.96 23.02
C ILE A 424 -6.69 15.20 24.19
N LEU A 425 -6.15 14.02 24.52
CA LEU A 425 -6.64 13.21 25.64
C LEU A 425 -6.40 13.89 26.99
N GLU A 426 -5.23 14.49 27.19
CA GLU A 426 -4.88 15.27 28.37
C GLU A 426 -5.79 16.48 28.53
N PHE A 427 -6.04 17.21 27.43
CA PHE A 427 -6.98 18.31 27.44
C PHE A 427 -8.39 17.87 27.81
N LEU A 428 -8.94 16.85 27.14
CA LEU A 428 -10.27 16.32 27.44
C LEU A 428 -10.36 15.72 28.85
N HIS A 429 -9.23 15.30 29.44
CA HIS A 429 -9.15 14.86 30.82
C HIS A 429 -9.27 15.99 31.83
N VAL A 430 -8.59 17.12 31.56
CA VAL A 430 -8.61 18.33 32.41
C VAL A 430 -9.98 19.00 32.36
N GLN A 431 -10.69 18.91 31.24
CA GLN A 431 -12.06 19.42 31.10
C GLN A 431 -13.08 18.54 31.85
N ASP A 432 -13.16 18.67 33.19
CA ASP A 432 -14.17 18.04 34.06
C ASP A 432 -14.95 19.11 34.85
N PRO A 433 -16.29 19.07 34.86
CA PRO A 433 -17.23 19.97 34.19
C PRO A 433 -17.35 21.40 34.79
N PRO A 434 -16.44 22.38 34.56
CA PRO A 434 -16.70 23.76 34.97
C PRO A 434 -17.17 24.61 33.78
N LEU A 435 -16.95 24.16 32.54
CA LEU A 435 -17.44 24.78 31.31
C LEU A 435 -18.84 24.30 30.92
N MET A 436 -19.41 23.32 31.64
CA MET A 436 -20.68 22.68 31.30
C MET A 436 -21.91 23.29 32.01
N HIS A 437 -21.83 24.40 32.80
CA HIS A 437 -23.05 24.97 33.39
C HIS A 437 -23.09 26.43 33.90
N PRO A 438 -24.16 27.17 33.55
CA PRO A 438 -24.83 28.16 34.42
C PRO A 438 -26.27 27.80 34.85
N CYS A 439 -26.82 26.67 34.40
CA CYS A 439 -28.23 26.28 34.61
C CYS A 439 -28.47 25.11 35.61
N THR A 440 -27.47 24.60 36.34
CA THR A 440 -27.67 23.44 37.27
C THR A 440 -28.57 23.80 38.44
N GLU A 441 -28.65 25.09 38.73
CA GLU A 441 -29.37 25.61 39.88
C GLU A 441 -30.89 25.65 39.63
N ARG A 442 -31.32 25.78 38.36
CA ARG A 442 -32.74 25.90 38.02
C ARG A 442 -33.44 24.54 37.80
N ALA A 443 -32.70 23.50 37.43
CA ALA A 443 -33.25 22.16 37.17
C ALA A 443 -33.27 21.23 38.40
N ARG A 444 -32.54 21.54 39.49
CA ARG A 444 -32.56 20.76 40.73
C ARG A 444 -33.85 20.89 41.55
N LEU A 445 -34.67 21.92 41.28
CA LEU A 445 -35.84 22.24 42.11
C LEU A 445 -37.15 21.55 41.68
N THR A 446 -37.18 20.80 40.58
CA THR A 446 -38.47 20.37 39.98
C THR A 446 -38.68 18.87 39.79
N SER A 447 -37.82 17.95 40.29
CA SER A 447 -38.11 16.52 40.17
C SER A 447 -37.42 15.63 41.22
N PRO A 448 -38.14 15.05 42.20
CA PRO A 448 -37.55 14.28 43.30
C PRO A 448 -37.38 12.78 43.03
N LYS A 449 -37.33 12.32 41.76
CA LYS A 449 -37.19 10.89 41.44
C LYS A 449 -36.34 10.63 40.19
N ARG A 450 -35.00 10.68 40.30
CA ARG A 450 -34.14 9.90 39.39
C ARG A 450 -32.91 9.34 40.11
N ARG A 451 -32.60 8.09 39.72
CA ARG A 451 -31.50 7.21 40.11
C ARG A 451 -30.17 7.96 40.25
N LYS A 452 -29.32 7.53 41.18
CA LYS A 452 -27.89 7.86 41.23
C LYS A 452 -27.30 7.72 39.81
N VAL A 453 -27.09 8.83 39.13
CA VAL A 453 -26.27 8.89 37.91
C VAL A 453 -24.83 8.89 38.43
N GLU A 454 -24.14 7.77 38.27
CA GLU A 454 -22.69 7.76 38.48
C GLU A 454 -22.07 8.81 37.55
N SER A 455 -21.21 9.64 38.14
CA SER A 455 -20.62 10.84 37.54
C SER A 455 -19.53 10.47 36.53
N THR A 456 -19.89 9.74 35.48
CA THR A 456 -18.98 9.39 34.41
C THR A 456 -19.01 10.47 33.34
N ASN A 457 -17.95 11.28 33.27
CA ASN A 457 -17.70 12.28 32.23
C ASN A 457 -17.96 11.66 30.83
N ILE A 458 -18.74 12.36 29.98
CA ILE A 458 -19.24 11.86 28.68
C ILE A 458 -18.10 11.42 27.76
N TRP A 459 -16.95 12.11 27.79
CA TRP A 459 -15.78 11.79 26.98
C TRP A 459 -15.25 10.38 27.21
N TRP A 460 -15.40 9.86 28.43
CA TRP A 460 -14.72 8.64 28.88
C TRP A 460 -15.63 7.41 28.91
N ALA A 461 -16.83 7.50 28.32
CA ALA A 461 -17.76 6.37 28.20
C ALA A 461 -17.14 5.19 27.43
N ARG A 462 -16.32 5.48 26.41
CA ARG A 462 -15.64 4.49 25.54
C ARG A 462 -14.15 4.33 25.87
N SER A 463 -13.76 4.52 27.14
CA SER A 463 -12.36 4.41 27.60
C SER A 463 -11.70 3.06 27.33
N ILE A 464 -12.47 1.95 27.40
CA ILE A 464 -11.97 0.60 27.07
C ILE A 464 -11.63 0.50 25.58
N GLU A 465 -12.49 1.01 24.71
CA GLU A 465 -12.23 1.02 23.26
C GLU A 465 -11.07 1.92 22.88
N ALA A 466 -10.95 3.08 23.54
CA ALA A 466 -9.81 3.97 23.37
C ALA A 466 -8.50 3.27 23.75
N PHE A 467 -8.49 2.51 24.85
CA PHE A 467 -7.35 1.72 25.28
C PHE A 467 -7.00 0.61 24.27
N ASN A 468 -7.99 -0.16 23.84
CA ASN A 468 -7.79 -1.24 22.85
C ASN A 468 -7.28 -0.67 21.52
N ALA A 469 -7.85 0.44 21.03
CA ALA A 469 -7.43 1.06 19.80
C ALA A 469 -6.00 1.62 19.88
N ALA A 470 -5.62 2.24 21.00
CA ALA A 470 -4.25 2.69 21.23
C ALA A 470 -3.26 1.52 21.32
N ALA A 471 -3.65 0.42 21.98
CA ALA A 471 -2.84 -0.81 22.07
C ALA A 471 -2.64 -1.45 20.70
N GLY A 472 -3.71 -1.62 19.92
CA GLY A 472 -3.70 -2.19 18.58
C GLY A 472 -2.93 -1.34 17.56
N LYS A 473 -2.76 -0.04 17.80
CA LYS A 473 -1.92 0.87 16.98
C LYS A 473 -0.52 1.10 17.54
N GLY A 474 -0.18 0.48 18.67
CA GLY A 474 1.16 0.54 19.25
C GLY A 474 1.49 1.86 19.95
N HIS A 475 0.49 2.68 20.29
CA HIS A 475 0.67 3.97 20.98
C HIS A 475 0.94 3.77 22.48
N LEU A 476 2.14 3.29 22.81
CA LEU A 476 2.54 2.90 24.16
C LEU A 476 2.38 4.02 25.21
N GLU A 477 2.74 5.26 24.87
CA GLU A 477 2.62 6.38 25.80
C GLU A 477 1.15 6.73 26.09
N VAL A 478 0.27 6.66 25.09
CA VAL A 478 -1.18 6.82 25.28
C VAL A 478 -1.73 5.70 26.17
N VAL A 479 -1.32 4.46 25.94
CA VAL A 479 -1.75 3.31 26.76
C VAL A 479 -1.29 3.45 28.22
N LYS A 480 -0.03 3.84 28.46
CA LYS A 480 0.49 4.11 29.81
C LYS A 480 -0.30 5.23 30.49
N TRP A 481 -0.57 6.31 29.77
CA TRP A 481 -1.32 7.44 30.30
C TRP A 481 -2.79 7.07 30.61
N LEU A 482 -3.46 6.35 29.71
CA LEU A 482 -4.83 5.86 29.93
C LEU A 482 -4.91 4.93 31.14
N HIS A 483 -3.92 4.04 31.28
CA HIS A 483 -3.79 3.14 32.42
C HIS A 483 -3.59 3.89 33.74
N GLY A 484 -2.81 4.98 33.74
CA GLY A 484 -2.53 5.78 34.94
C GLY A 484 -3.66 6.72 35.37
N ASN A 485 -4.54 7.15 34.45
CA ASN A 485 -5.47 8.26 34.72
C ASN A 485 -6.96 7.93 34.65
N ARG A 486 -7.41 7.10 33.70
CA ARG A 486 -8.85 6.85 33.44
C ARG A 486 -9.13 5.37 33.14
N TYR A 487 -8.56 4.49 33.96
CA TYR A 487 -8.69 3.05 33.81
C TYR A 487 -10.10 2.54 34.17
N ARG A 488 -10.81 1.96 33.19
CA ARG A 488 -12.07 1.21 33.41
C ARG A 488 -12.00 -0.27 33.06
N GLY A 489 -10.85 -0.75 32.58
CA GLY A 489 -10.69 -2.12 32.12
C GLY A 489 -9.94 -2.22 30.81
N TRP A 490 -9.81 -3.45 30.34
CA TRP A 490 -9.27 -3.85 29.05
C TRP A 490 -10.08 -5.06 28.57
N THR A 491 -10.05 -5.34 27.27
CA THR A 491 -10.52 -6.62 26.74
C THR A 491 -9.34 -7.40 26.18
N THR A 492 -9.59 -8.65 25.77
CA THR A 492 -8.61 -9.46 25.05
C THR A 492 -8.15 -8.81 23.75
N ASP A 493 -8.97 -7.94 23.15
CA ASP A 493 -8.67 -7.23 21.90
C ASP A 493 -7.40 -6.38 22.01
N ALA A 494 -7.10 -5.81 23.19
CA ALA A 494 -5.88 -5.03 23.38
C ALA A 494 -4.61 -5.85 23.11
N MET A 495 -4.57 -7.11 23.58
CA MET A 495 -3.43 -8.01 23.35
C MET A 495 -3.49 -8.64 21.96
N ASP A 496 -4.68 -9.06 21.52
CA ASP A 496 -4.86 -9.70 20.22
C ASP A 496 -4.48 -8.75 19.08
N ASP A 497 -4.95 -7.50 19.10
CA ASP A 497 -4.63 -6.50 18.09
C ASP A 497 -3.16 -6.04 18.17
N ALA A 498 -2.60 -5.89 19.37
CA ALA A 498 -1.18 -5.54 19.52
C ALA A 498 -0.26 -6.65 18.98
N ALA A 499 -0.60 -7.91 19.23
CA ALA A 499 0.13 -9.07 18.71
C ALA A 499 -0.02 -9.20 17.19
N GLY A 500 -1.24 -9.10 16.68
CA GLY A 500 -1.54 -9.12 15.26
C GLY A 500 -0.78 -8.05 14.50
N ASN A 501 -0.80 -6.80 14.97
CA ASN A 501 -0.17 -5.67 14.30
C ASN A 501 1.35 -5.53 14.54
N GLY A 502 1.99 -6.48 15.23
CA GLY A 502 3.45 -6.51 15.36
C GLY A 502 4.02 -5.61 16.46
N HIS A 503 3.20 -5.12 17.39
CA HIS A 503 3.63 -4.21 18.45
C HIS A 503 4.25 -4.95 19.64
N PHE A 504 5.45 -5.52 19.46
CA PHE A 504 6.07 -6.41 20.45
C PHE A 504 6.30 -5.77 21.83
N GLU A 505 6.75 -4.52 21.87
CA GLU A 505 6.93 -3.81 23.15
C GLU A 505 5.59 -3.52 23.84
N MET A 506 4.52 -3.29 23.09
CA MET A 506 3.16 -3.19 23.63
C MET A 506 2.72 -4.54 24.24
N VAL A 507 2.96 -5.66 23.54
CA VAL A 507 2.63 -7.01 24.03
C VAL A 507 3.33 -7.30 25.37
N LYS A 508 4.63 -7.01 25.46
CA LYS A 508 5.39 -7.15 26.71
C LYS A 508 4.84 -6.25 27.81
N TRP A 509 4.54 -5.00 27.48
CA TRP A 509 4.02 -4.03 28.44
C TRP A 509 2.65 -4.46 28.97
N LEU A 510 1.72 -4.84 28.10
CA LEU A 510 0.39 -5.35 28.47
C LEU A 510 0.53 -6.58 29.37
N HIS A 511 1.38 -7.55 29.01
CA HIS A 511 1.57 -8.74 29.84
C HIS A 511 2.13 -8.42 31.24
N THR A 512 3.07 -7.47 31.33
CA THR A 512 3.77 -7.17 32.58
C THR A 512 2.94 -6.28 33.51
N ASN A 513 2.21 -5.32 32.95
CA ASN A 513 1.57 -4.24 33.70
C ASN A 513 0.04 -4.41 33.82
N THR A 514 -0.55 -5.37 33.12
CA THR A 514 -2.00 -5.61 33.13
C THR A 514 -2.32 -7.09 33.35
N LYS A 515 -3.57 -7.40 33.69
CA LYS A 515 -4.09 -8.77 33.69
C LYS A 515 -4.88 -9.07 32.41
N VAL A 516 -4.47 -8.48 31.28
CA VAL A 516 -5.06 -8.76 29.98
C VAL A 516 -4.81 -10.23 29.62
N GLU A 517 -5.89 -10.96 29.36
CA GLU A 517 -5.89 -12.26 28.71
C GLU A 517 -5.79 -12.06 27.19
N CYS A 518 -5.37 -13.09 26.45
CA CYS A 518 -5.47 -13.09 24.99
C CYS A 518 -6.38 -14.21 24.52
N THR A 519 -6.77 -14.18 23.26
CA THR A 519 -7.39 -15.33 22.61
C THR A 519 -6.41 -15.98 21.64
N LYS A 520 -6.83 -17.08 21.01
CA LYS A 520 -6.07 -17.71 19.92
C LYS A 520 -5.83 -16.76 18.74
N ARG A 521 -6.62 -15.68 18.61
CA ARG A 521 -6.41 -14.64 17.59
C ARG A 521 -5.05 -13.96 17.71
N ALA A 522 -4.50 -13.78 18.92
CA ALA A 522 -3.19 -13.16 19.08
C ALA A 522 -2.10 -13.91 18.28
N MET A 523 -2.07 -15.25 18.36
CA MET A 523 -1.12 -16.05 17.60
C MET A 523 -1.52 -16.22 16.13
N ASP A 524 -2.81 -16.42 15.83
CA ASP A 524 -3.28 -16.56 14.45
C ASP A 524 -2.99 -15.30 13.60
N ASP A 525 -3.23 -14.11 14.17
CA ASP A 525 -3.02 -12.83 13.51
C ASP A 525 -1.53 -12.45 13.48
N ALA A 526 -0.76 -12.77 14.53
CA ALA A 526 0.70 -12.63 14.50
C ALA A 526 1.33 -13.52 13.41
N ALA A 527 0.79 -14.73 13.19
CA ALA A 527 1.22 -15.60 12.10
C ALA A 527 0.85 -15.04 10.72
N ARG A 528 -0.36 -14.48 10.58
CA ARG A 528 -0.81 -13.81 9.35
C ARG A 528 0.13 -12.70 8.91
N ASN A 529 0.68 -11.95 9.86
CA ASN A 529 1.56 -10.80 9.59
C ASN A 529 3.06 -11.12 9.72
N GLY A 530 3.43 -12.39 9.87
CA GLY A 530 4.84 -12.82 9.85
C GLY A 530 5.62 -12.50 11.14
N ASN A 531 4.94 -12.18 12.24
CA ASN A 531 5.53 -11.75 13.50
C ASN A 531 6.06 -12.93 14.34
N LEU A 532 7.10 -13.61 13.83
CA LEU A 532 7.68 -14.81 14.45
C LEU A 532 8.13 -14.60 15.90
N GLU A 533 8.71 -13.44 16.22
CA GLU A 533 9.21 -13.17 17.58
C GLU A 533 8.06 -13.02 18.59
N ILE A 534 6.96 -12.37 18.19
CA ILE A 534 5.73 -12.30 19.01
C ILE A 534 5.14 -13.69 19.19
N LEU A 535 5.08 -14.50 18.13
CA LEU A 535 4.61 -15.89 18.20
C LEU A 535 5.41 -16.74 19.18
N LYS A 536 6.74 -16.73 19.08
CA LYS A 536 7.62 -17.43 20.02
C LYS A 536 7.40 -16.96 21.44
N TRP A 537 7.29 -15.65 21.63
CA TRP A 537 7.09 -15.05 22.94
C TRP A 537 5.73 -15.43 23.53
N LEU A 538 4.63 -15.33 22.76
CA LEU A 538 3.29 -15.72 23.19
C LEU A 538 3.25 -17.22 23.52
N HIS A 539 3.77 -18.08 22.65
CA HIS A 539 3.81 -19.52 22.91
C HIS A 539 4.60 -19.91 24.17
N THR A 540 5.61 -19.12 24.53
CA THR A 540 6.43 -19.39 25.73
C THR A 540 5.78 -18.84 27.01
N ASN A 541 5.06 -17.71 26.92
CA ASN A 541 4.55 -16.98 28.09
C ASN A 541 3.03 -17.11 28.30
N ARG A 542 2.31 -17.72 27.36
CA ARG A 542 0.84 -17.84 27.34
C ARG A 542 0.43 -19.27 26.96
N SER A 543 -0.77 -19.68 27.37
CA SER A 543 -1.25 -21.07 27.28
C SER A 543 -2.37 -21.28 26.24
N GLU A 544 -2.88 -20.19 25.66
CA GLU A 544 -4.06 -20.18 24.78
C GLU A 544 -3.78 -20.88 23.43
N GLY A 545 -2.54 -20.81 22.95
CA GLY A 545 -2.09 -21.42 21.70
C GLY A 545 -2.66 -20.76 20.44
N CYS A 546 -2.54 -21.46 19.31
CA CYS A 546 -3.07 -21.04 18.01
C CYS A 546 -4.11 -22.03 17.48
N THR A 547 -4.80 -21.65 16.40
CA THR A 547 -5.65 -22.58 15.62
C THR A 547 -4.93 -23.00 14.33
N HIS A 548 -5.54 -23.89 13.53
CA HIS A 548 -5.06 -24.23 12.18
C HIS A 548 -4.94 -22.98 11.28
N ARG A 549 -5.66 -21.89 11.59
CA ARG A 549 -5.60 -20.63 10.85
C ARG A 549 -4.22 -19.98 10.91
N ALA A 550 -3.46 -20.16 11.98
CA ALA A 550 -2.09 -19.61 12.06
C ALA A 550 -1.21 -20.13 10.92
N PHE A 551 -1.23 -21.45 10.69
CA PHE A 551 -0.44 -22.06 9.62
C PHE A 551 -0.96 -21.66 8.25
N SER A 552 -2.29 -21.74 8.02
CA SER A 552 -2.88 -21.29 6.76
C SER A 552 -2.54 -19.83 6.46
N HIS A 553 -2.74 -18.92 7.41
CA HIS A 553 -2.43 -17.51 7.22
C HIS A 553 -0.94 -17.24 6.97
N ALA A 554 -0.04 -17.99 7.61
CA ALA A 554 1.39 -17.88 7.34
C ALA A 554 1.72 -18.30 5.89
N ILE A 555 1.14 -19.40 5.41
CA ILE A 555 1.31 -19.87 4.03
C ILE A 555 0.74 -18.87 3.02
N ASN A 556 -0.49 -18.40 3.23
CA ASN A 556 -1.18 -17.47 2.32
C ASN A 556 -0.45 -16.15 2.12
N ASN A 557 0.27 -15.70 3.15
CA ASN A 557 1.06 -14.47 3.12
C ASN A 557 2.55 -14.72 2.88
N GLY A 558 2.95 -15.97 2.60
CA GLY A 558 4.34 -16.27 2.26
C GLY A 558 5.32 -16.30 3.42
N HIS A 559 4.85 -16.34 4.66
CA HIS A 559 5.67 -16.31 5.88
C HIS A 559 6.24 -17.68 6.24
N LEU A 560 7.12 -18.21 5.37
CA LEU A 560 7.65 -19.58 5.47
C LEU A 560 8.39 -19.86 6.78
N ARG A 561 9.06 -18.87 7.37
CA ARG A 561 9.72 -19.01 8.68
C ARG A 561 8.72 -19.24 9.81
N VAL A 562 7.55 -18.60 9.73
CA VAL A 562 6.45 -18.81 10.68
C VAL A 562 5.83 -20.18 10.45
N ALA A 563 5.52 -20.53 9.21
CA ALA A 563 4.94 -21.83 8.86
C ALA A 563 5.84 -23.00 9.31
N TYR A 564 7.15 -22.91 9.03
CA TYR A 564 8.15 -23.88 9.47
C TYR A 564 8.20 -23.99 11.00
N TRP A 565 8.22 -22.84 11.71
CA TRP A 565 8.25 -22.85 13.17
C TRP A 565 6.97 -23.47 13.76
N LEU A 566 5.78 -23.11 13.26
CA LEU A 566 4.51 -23.68 13.70
C LEU A 566 4.48 -25.20 13.51
N ARG A 567 4.87 -25.68 12.31
CA ARG A 567 4.95 -27.12 12.01
C ARG A 567 5.95 -27.86 12.90
N SER A 568 7.05 -27.20 13.28
CA SER A 568 8.04 -27.79 14.20
C SER A 568 7.53 -27.93 15.64
N LYS A 569 6.49 -27.20 16.02
CA LYS A 569 5.90 -27.22 17.38
C LYS A 569 4.68 -28.12 17.47
N ASP A 570 3.87 -28.17 16.43
CA ASP A 570 2.68 -29.02 16.40
C ASP A 570 2.39 -29.49 14.96
N LEU A 571 2.51 -30.80 14.75
CA LEU A 571 2.24 -31.45 13.46
C LEU A 571 0.74 -31.49 13.12
N SER A 572 -0.15 -31.28 14.09
CA SER A 572 -1.60 -31.29 13.88
C SER A 572 -2.17 -29.97 13.35
N VAL A 573 -1.35 -28.90 13.33
CA VAL A 573 -1.69 -27.59 12.73
C VAL A 573 -1.52 -27.68 11.22
N ALA A 574 -2.31 -28.54 10.58
CA ALA A 574 -2.46 -28.65 9.13
C ALA A 574 -3.78 -27.99 8.71
N PRO A 575 -3.86 -27.38 7.51
CA PRO A 575 -5.13 -26.92 6.97
C PRO A 575 -6.08 -28.11 6.79
N PRO A 576 -7.37 -27.98 7.12
CA PRO A 576 -8.33 -29.08 7.00
C PRO A 576 -8.72 -29.39 5.54
N THR A 577 -8.37 -28.53 4.59
CA THR A 577 -8.69 -28.70 3.16
C THR A 577 -7.61 -28.13 2.25
N ASN A 578 -7.48 -28.72 1.07
CA ASN A 578 -6.63 -28.28 -0.05
C ASN A 578 -7.20 -27.07 -0.81
N ARG A 579 -8.42 -26.65 -0.47
CA ARG A 579 -9.29 -25.80 -1.31
C ARG A 579 -8.89 -24.33 -1.42
N PHE A 580 -7.68 -23.95 -1.02
CA PHE A 580 -7.23 -22.58 -1.16
C PHE A 580 -5.69 -22.43 -1.09
N TRP A 581 -5.19 -21.39 -1.78
CA TRP A 581 -4.33 -20.28 -1.28
C TRP A 581 -3.02 -20.00 -2.04
N LEU A 582 -3.07 -19.77 -3.34
CA LEU A 582 -1.89 -19.49 -4.15
C LEU A 582 -1.77 -18.02 -4.56
N ARG A 583 -2.15 -17.08 -3.68
CA ARG A 583 -2.07 -15.63 -3.98
C ARG A 583 -1.01 -14.87 -3.17
N SER A 584 -0.07 -15.56 -2.53
CA SER A 584 1.08 -14.90 -1.90
C SER A 584 1.96 -14.19 -2.96
N ASN A 585 2.92 -13.37 -2.54
CA ASN A 585 3.89 -12.77 -3.48
C ASN A 585 5.07 -13.70 -3.79
N ASN A 586 5.22 -14.81 -3.07
CA ASN A 586 6.31 -15.77 -3.18
C ASN A 586 5.79 -17.20 -3.37
N GLN A 587 4.81 -17.35 -4.27
CA GLN A 587 4.04 -18.60 -4.44
C GLN A 587 4.92 -19.80 -4.76
N PHE A 588 5.94 -19.64 -5.62
CA PHE A 588 6.86 -20.72 -5.93
C PHE A 588 7.63 -21.17 -4.67
N ASP A 589 8.10 -20.24 -3.84
CA ASP A 589 8.75 -20.56 -2.56
C ASP A 589 7.81 -21.36 -1.63
N VAL A 590 6.52 -21.00 -1.61
CA VAL A 590 5.47 -21.71 -0.86
C VAL A 590 5.23 -23.12 -1.40
N LEU A 591 5.13 -23.31 -2.73
CA LEU A 591 4.92 -24.63 -3.33
C LEU A 591 6.10 -25.56 -3.06
N LEU A 592 7.34 -25.05 -3.18
CA LEU A 592 8.55 -25.79 -2.82
C LEU A 592 8.58 -26.12 -1.32
N PHE A 593 8.10 -25.20 -0.46
CA PHE A 593 7.97 -25.45 0.98
C PHE A 593 6.99 -26.57 1.28
N LEU A 594 5.78 -26.50 0.73
CA LEU A 594 4.70 -27.46 0.97
C LEU A 594 5.08 -28.85 0.46
N ARG A 595 5.63 -28.96 -0.75
CA ARG A 595 6.09 -30.22 -1.34
C ARG A 595 7.05 -30.99 -0.43
N VAL A 596 7.89 -30.30 0.32
CA VAL A 596 8.94 -30.93 1.14
C VAL A 596 8.53 -31.10 2.60
N ASN A 597 7.90 -30.09 3.20
CA ASN A 597 7.62 -30.06 4.64
C ASN A 597 6.20 -30.54 4.97
N CYS A 598 5.33 -30.61 3.96
CA CYS A 598 3.91 -30.93 4.09
C CYS A 598 3.45 -31.92 3.00
N PRO A 599 4.10 -33.09 2.82
CA PRO A 599 3.72 -34.06 1.79
C PRO A 599 2.34 -34.69 2.04
N ASP A 600 1.85 -34.62 3.29
CA ASP A 600 0.48 -34.96 3.69
C ASP A 600 -0.58 -34.01 3.11
N ILE A 601 -0.19 -32.77 2.81
CA ILE A 601 -1.07 -31.74 2.26
C ILE A 601 -0.84 -31.61 0.73
N PHE A 602 0.41 -31.65 0.29
CA PHE A 602 0.80 -31.54 -1.12
C PHE A 602 0.73 -32.91 -1.81
N THR A 603 -0.48 -33.42 -2.02
CA THR A 603 -0.71 -34.70 -2.70
C THR A 603 -0.59 -34.56 -4.24
N THR A 604 -0.59 -35.68 -4.95
CA THR A 604 -0.61 -35.68 -6.42
C THR A 604 -1.87 -34.99 -6.94
N GLU A 605 -3.03 -35.24 -6.32
CA GLU A 605 -4.30 -34.59 -6.65
C GLU A 605 -4.21 -33.08 -6.42
N PHE A 606 -3.55 -32.64 -5.34
CA PHE A 606 -3.29 -31.21 -5.12
C PHE A 606 -2.49 -30.61 -6.28
N GLY A 607 -1.40 -31.26 -6.71
CA GLY A 607 -0.57 -30.77 -7.82
C GLY A 607 -1.35 -30.64 -9.13
N GLN A 608 -2.23 -31.60 -9.42
CA GLN A 608 -3.10 -31.60 -10.60
C GLN A 608 -4.20 -30.53 -10.52
N GLU A 609 -4.85 -30.38 -9.37
CA GLU A 609 -5.87 -29.35 -9.14
C GLU A 609 -5.28 -27.94 -9.16
N ALA A 610 -4.09 -27.75 -8.58
CA ALA A 610 -3.42 -26.46 -8.49
C ALA A 610 -3.07 -25.88 -9.86
N LYS A 611 -2.93 -26.71 -10.92
CA LYS A 611 -2.71 -26.23 -12.29
C LYS A 611 -3.79 -25.24 -12.72
N TYR A 612 -5.05 -25.54 -12.41
CA TYR A 612 -6.19 -24.69 -12.78
C TYR A 612 -6.14 -23.32 -12.11
N ASP A 613 -5.50 -23.20 -10.94
CA ASP A 613 -5.35 -21.92 -10.24
C ASP A 613 -4.32 -20.99 -10.90
N TYR A 614 -3.41 -21.54 -11.72
CA TYR A 614 -2.35 -20.81 -12.41
C TYR A 614 -2.58 -20.66 -13.92
N SER A 615 -3.63 -21.30 -14.43
CA SER A 615 -4.02 -21.24 -15.84
C SER A 615 -5.21 -20.29 -16.04
N GLY A 616 -5.32 -19.69 -17.24
CA GLY A 616 -6.46 -18.90 -17.64
C GLY A 616 -6.59 -17.54 -16.92
N ASP A 617 -7.82 -17.09 -16.74
CA ASP A 617 -8.22 -15.74 -16.33
C ASP A 617 -7.66 -15.22 -15.00
N ALA A 618 -7.25 -16.13 -14.10
CA ALA A 618 -6.72 -15.79 -12.78
C ALA A 618 -5.18 -15.76 -12.73
N ALA A 619 -4.51 -16.13 -13.82
CA ALA A 619 -3.05 -16.23 -13.91
C ALA A 619 -2.40 -14.84 -13.83
N ARG A 620 -1.34 -14.72 -13.02
CA ARG A 620 -0.50 -13.53 -12.96
C ARG A 620 0.70 -13.67 -13.90
N PRO A 621 1.32 -12.54 -14.28
CA PRO A 621 2.60 -12.57 -14.97
C PRO A 621 3.68 -13.35 -14.20
N GLY A 622 4.25 -14.34 -14.89
CA GLY A 622 5.19 -15.31 -14.33
C GLY A 622 4.57 -16.59 -13.78
N ASP A 623 3.23 -16.70 -13.69
CA ASP A 623 2.56 -17.92 -13.22
C ASP A 623 2.69 -19.07 -14.21
N TYR A 624 2.89 -18.78 -15.51
CA TYR A 624 3.19 -19.79 -16.53
C TYR A 624 4.43 -20.65 -16.17
N LEU A 625 5.39 -20.11 -15.42
CA LEU A 625 6.56 -20.86 -14.93
C LEU A 625 6.17 -21.84 -13.82
N ILE A 626 5.16 -21.50 -13.02
CA ILE A 626 4.60 -22.39 -12.00
C ILE A 626 3.71 -23.45 -12.67
N GLU A 627 2.88 -23.05 -13.63
CA GLU A 627 2.06 -23.95 -14.41
C GLU A 627 2.91 -25.00 -15.13
N GLY A 628 3.96 -24.58 -15.84
CA GLY A 628 4.90 -25.48 -16.51
C GLY A 628 5.60 -26.44 -15.55
N TRP A 629 5.97 -25.95 -14.36
CA TRP A 629 6.55 -26.79 -13.31
C TRP A 629 5.56 -27.83 -12.78
N LEU A 630 4.30 -27.45 -12.56
CA LEU A 630 3.26 -28.39 -12.12
C LEU A 630 2.96 -29.43 -13.21
N GLU A 631 2.92 -29.04 -14.48
CA GLU A 631 2.71 -29.95 -15.60
C GLU A 631 3.83 -30.99 -15.71
N GLU A 632 5.09 -30.56 -15.58
CA GLU A 632 6.25 -31.45 -15.64
C GLU A 632 6.27 -32.45 -14.47
N LYS A 633 5.90 -32.01 -13.27
CA LYS A 633 5.98 -32.85 -12.06
C LYS A 633 4.72 -33.68 -11.77
N TYR A 634 3.56 -33.24 -12.25
CA TYR A 634 2.26 -33.85 -11.96
C TYR A 634 1.36 -33.88 -13.21
N PRO A 635 1.76 -34.62 -14.27
CA PRO A 635 0.98 -34.69 -15.49
C PRO A 635 -0.42 -35.28 -15.23
N VAL A 636 -1.43 -34.74 -15.91
CA VAL A 636 -2.77 -35.34 -15.97
C VAL A 636 -2.72 -36.48 -16.97
N TYR A 637 -2.52 -37.72 -16.51
CA TYR A 637 -2.69 -38.87 -17.39
C TYR A 637 -4.16 -38.93 -17.83
N PRO A 638 -4.47 -39.02 -19.13
CA PRO A 638 -5.83 -39.37 -19.55
C PRO A 638 -6.16 -40.72 -18.92
N ALA A 639 -7.39 -40.85 -18.38
CA ALA A 639 -7.90 -42.14 -17.94
C ALA A 639 -7.71 -43.12 -19.10
N GLU A 640 -6.88 -44.15 -18.89
CA GLU A 640 -6.70 -45.21 -19.86
C GLU A 640 -8.10 -45.76 -20.21
N GLU A 641 -8.44 -45.71 -21.49
CA GLU A 641 -9.59 -46.42 -22.03
C GLU A 641 -9.38 -47.93 -21.78
N GLU A 642 -9.95 -48.46 -20.69
CA GLU A 642 -10.09 -49.91 -20.45
C GLU A 642 -11.18 -50.54 -21.32
#